data_AF-A0A651GFL7-F1
#
_entry.id   AF-A0A651GFL7-F1
#
_cell.length_a   1.000
_cell.length_b   1.000
_cell.length_c   1.000
_cell.angle_alpha   90.00
_cell.angle_beta   90.00
_cell.angle_gamma   90.00
#
_symmetry.space_group_name_H-M   'P 1'
#
loop_
_entity.id
_entity.type
_entity.pdbx_description
1 polymer ?
#
loop_
_entity_poly.entity_id
_entity_poly.type
_entity_poly.pdbx_seq_one_letter_code
_entity_poly.pdbx_strand_id
1 'polypeptide(L)'
;MNVSQPILMPRYPRASYCLLIVGLAMSVSILSASEQSTVERHEHALRVHLSAAVVLDFALHGDWLLGLQGAAMQGHDLRSKQTVLRPLIAQEYGQRGLWPFLRLQRVEQREDGSIALHLQLYGGDLRGLWADEFIMTPDQEWAQGEGATPAIQDLQQQVADLRKAHRDRLDGHAAVQRLQGQIARSQQRREEWPAGSHEALGALRRLADLGRQLIHAEEDALVEQALPGSEAVRTLRAALAQRAAEQPAIHRDYYAFAHLRLPAESCRVESLRARIEGLERHGDKLQRGGTLLWVFTPVEQVLAGWPWQGWRQHYELQLEEPHQVNVLRQVGTWEVGGRAAGITVVNMRYRGLGGIEQTLTAQEDGEGVAQAWTTTEILPGAAGGLPLVSPIIPDAEAADLSDRGYTLQHRLGAWISKMARGGGTDFIDFQWRDGLALTSFHRQQGALRALTEIFPGDQQLSQTDEYWFANSAQASTQPQYFLALDMGSHTPRHEMVSRWQEVAGQVRDWVAEDLGFVQVAPLPAVGWLHETGRPEYYRWKAEEGIQQWYDAGVRTVITHTPGWYTEQHRNGPHKPATHTRPAPFGNSNRVFDWVITDDVRAEWRRFQEQARELGMTYHIYLGGMVRQDGPFAEEVGRNPAHWGMNIPGNDHSHGYPPLVAHNLYAPGVEAGLTSRLLSVRDELGMQGLWCDSWQNMYLSQLHWGDGSGAPMQARWWPLVAQWSREGIHLMAESHTFPGLSCSIEVSGWEDAYPFFRYTTKWHRHDAQNRYSPEQHRTMSFRFMANKAWLAPNERTEVIPEFSRLSAEYLAALPSMQRSWVLPDDQGMLWLPFGDDAQGVWFAFSAVAVPAGVRAQAILSDHSAADLSAVQAHHTYRVQGEQLSARFGLRQAPLKDERERSSSVVDEPYRYPQ
;
A
#
# COMPACT_ATOMS: atom_id res chain seq x y z
N MET A 1 -57.94 -21.23 8.12
CA MET A 1 -58.31 -22.10 9.25
C MET A 1 -57.10 -22.95 9.61
N ASN A 2 -56.72 -22.92 10.89
CA ASN A 2 -55.87 -23.84 11.69
C ASN A 2 -54.50 -24.26 11.11
N VAL A 3 -53.32 -23.80 11.58
CA VAL A 3 -52.66 -23.74 12.93
C VAL A 3 -51.71 -24.94 13.17
N SER A 4 -50.41 -24.59 13.35
CA SER A 4 -49.34 -25.28 14.15
C SER A 4 -48.79 -26.63 13.63
N GLN A 5 -47.51 -27.02 13.70
CA GLN A 5 -46.35 -26.74 14.57
C GLN A 5 -45.00 -26.93 13.84
N PRO A 6 -43.86 -26.45 14.38
CA PRO A 6 -42.50 -26.68 13.87
C PRO A 6 -41.81 -27.90 14.53
N ILE A 7 -40.92 -28.56 13.78
CA ILE A 7 -40.11 -29.71 14.22
C ILE A 7 -38.77 -29.24 14.83
N LEU A 8 -38.47 -29.81 16.00
CA LEU A 8 -37.29 -29.63 16.83
C LEU A 8 -36.00 -30.15 16.18
N MET A 9 -34.91 -29.39 16.31
CA MET A 9 -33.53 -29.92 16.24
C MET A 9 -32.98 -30.14 17.67
N PRO A 10 -32.06 -31.11 17.88
CA PRO A 10 -31.64 -31.54 19.20
C PRO A 10 -30.61 -30.58 19.81
N ARG A 11 -30.83 -30.24 21.08
CA ARG A 11 -29.89 -29.55 21.97
C ARG A 11 -28.84 -30.55 22.48
N TYR A 12 -27.57 -30.29 22.23
CA TYR A 12 -26.48 -30.84 23.03
C TYR A 12 -26.20 -29.93 24.25
N PRO A 13 -25.96 -30.50 25.45
CA PRO A 13 -25.70 -29.71 26.64
C PRO A 13 -24.23 -29.29 26.66
N ARG A 14 -23.95 -27.99 26.49
CA ARG A 14 -22.67 -27.42 26.91
C ARG A 14 -22.77 -27.05 28.38
N ALA A 15 -22.03 -27.78 29.20
CA ALA A 15 -21.80 -27.45 30.60
C ALA A 15 -21.18 -26.05 30.69
N SER A 16 -21.90 -25.13 31.34
CA SER A 16 -21.40 -23.83 31.74
C SER A 16 -20.37 -24.01 32.84
N TYR A 17 -19.08 -24.00 32.49
CA TYR A 17 -18.06 -23.51 33.40
C TYR A 17 -17.93 -22.00 33.16
N CYS A 18 -18.64 -21.22 33.98
CA CYS A 18 -18.33 -19.81 34.18
C CYS A 18 -16.99 -19.72 34.90
N LEU A 19 -15.87 -19.75 34.16
CA LEU A 19 -14.64 -19.13 34.63
C LEU A 19 -14.72 -17.66 34.23
N LEU A 20 -15.12 -16.84 35.19
CA LEU A 20 -15.00 -15.39 35.13
C LEU A 20 -13.51 -15.06 35.23
N ILE A 21 -12.75 -15.17 34.14
CA ILE A 21 -11.43 -14.56 34.05
C ILE A 21 -11.67 -13.09 33.72
N VAL A 22 -11.73 -12.27 34.77
CA VAL A 22 -11.49 -10.83 34.66
C VAL A 22 -10.04 -10.68 34.22
N GLY A 23 -9.83 -10.65 32.91
CA GLY A 23 -8.56 -10.27 32.30
C GLY A 23 -8.36 -8.78 32.53
N LEU A 24 -7.86 -8.44 33.72
CA LEU A 24 -7.20 -7.16 33.96
C LEU A 24 -5.95 -7.13 33.07
N ALA A 25 -6.08 -6.56 31.87
CA ALA A 25 -4.96 -5.98 31.17
C ALA A 25 -4.47 -4.81 32.04
N MET A 26 -3.61 -5.11 33.02
CA MET A 26 -2.86 -4.09 33.74
C MET A 26 -1.80 -3.55 32.78
N SER A 27 -2.18 -2.54 31.99
CA SER A 27 -1.23 -1.51 31.60
C SER A 27 -0.61 -0.98 32.90
N VAL A 28 0.68 -1.25 33.10
CA VAL A 28 1.43 -0.60 34.17
C VAL A 28 1.63 0.84 33.73
N SER A 29 0.63 1.68 33.98
CA SER A 29 0.82 3.12 34.01
C SER A 29 1.76 3.39 35.18
N ILE A 30 3.03 3.63 34.89
CA ILE A 30 3.92 4.29 35.84
C ILE A 30 3.28 5.66 36.05
N LEU A 31 2.56 5.81 37.16
CA LEU A 31 2.02 7.07 37.65
C LEU A 31 3.20 7.95 38.06
N SER A 32 3.93 8.51 37.09
CA SER A 32 4.56 9.81 37.29
C SER A 32 3.42 10.77 37.60
N ALA A 33 3.50 11.54 38.69
CA ALA A 33 2.54 12.59 38.99
C ALA A 33 2.29 13.38 37.70
N SER A 34 1.07 13.29 37.14
CA SER A 34 0.76 13.94 35.88
C SER A 34 0.85 15.44 36.13
N GLU A 35 1.94 16.06 35.71
CA GLU A 35 1.92 17.50 35.51
C GLU A 35 0.72 17.78 34.60
N GLN A 36 -0.20 18.59 35.10
CA GLN A 36 -1.41 18.93 34.36
C GLN A 36 -0.98 19.58 33.05
N SER A 37 -1.60 19.16 31.95
CA SER A 37 -1.36 19.80 30.67
C SER A 37 -1.75 21.28 30.75
N THR A 38 -0.89 22.16 30.26
CA THR A 38 -1.11 23.60 30.29
C THR A 38 -1.25 24.14 28.88
N VAL A 39 -2.01 25.24 28.77
CA VAL A 39 -2.29 25.90 27.50
C VAL A 39 -2.02 27.39 27.67
N GLU A 40 -1.12 27.91 26.84
CA GLU A 40 -0.73 29.31 26.80
C GLU A 40 -1.16 29.90 25.45
N ARG A 41 -2.03 30.91 25.48
CA ARG A 41 -2.42 31.64 24.27
C ARG A 41 -1.60 32.91 24.13
N HIS A 42 -0.88 33.02 23.03
CA HIS A 42 -0.18 34.21 22.58
C HIS A 42 -0.93 34.85 21.40
N GLU A 43 -0.51 36.04 20.97
CA GLU A 43 -1.15 36.78 19.88
C GLU A 43 -1.22 35.98 18.56
N HIS A 44 -0.17 35.24 18.24
CA HIS A 44 -0.04 34.49 17.00
C HIS A 44 0.19 32.98 17.19
N ALA A 45 0.02 32.48 18.42
CA ALA A 45 0.26 31.09 18.73
C ALA A 45 -0.59 30.58 19.89
N LEU A 46 -0.90 29.28 19.86
CA LEU A 46 -1.39 28.53 21.01
C LEU A 46 -0.33 27.50 21.36
N ARG A 47 0.33 27.66 22.49
CA ARG A 47 1.33 26.72 23.01
C ARG A 47 0.65 25.78 23.99
N VAL A 48 0.86 24.48 23.79
CA VAL A 48 0.26 23.40 24.57
C VAL A 48 1.38 22.54 25.14
N HIS A 49 1.51 22.53 26.45
CA HIS A 49 2.36 21.58 27.16
C HIS A 49 1.51 20.35 27.48
N LEU A 50 1.64 19.29 26.67
CA LEU A 50 0.91 18.04 26.90
C LEU A 50 1.50 17.24 28.07
N SER A 51 2.80 17.37 28.28
CA SER A 51 3.55 16.82 29.42
C SER A 51 4.83 17.63 29.60
N ALA A 52 5.62 17.32 30.64
CA ALA A 52 6.97 17.87 30.81
C ALA A 52 7.87 17.68 29.58
N ALA A 53 7.64 16.59 28.83
CA ALA A 53 8.44 16.22 27.67
C ALA A 53 7.87 16.74 26.35
N VAL A 54 6.55 16.97 26.23
CA VAL A 54 5.90 17.20 24.94
C VAL A 54 5.28 18.60 24.86
N VAL A 55 5.76 19.40 23.90
CA VAL A 55 5.26 20.74 23.62
C VAL A 55 4.75 20.81 22.18
N LEU A 56 3.51 21.27 22.01
CA LEU A 56 2.88 21.51 20.73
C LEU A 56 2.60 23.01 20.56
N ASP A 57 3.10 23.60 19.48
CA ASP A 57 2.91 25.01 19.14
C ASP A 57 2.00 25.11 17.92
N PHE A 58 0.81 25.69 18.07
CA PHE A 58 -0.11 25.93 16.97
C PHE A 58 -0.03 27.36 16.47
N ALA A 59 -0.03 27.57 15.16
CA ALA A 59 -0.05 28.90 14.58
C ALA A 59 -1.47 29.48 14.56
N LEU A 60 -1.60 30.72 15.01
CA LEU A 60 -2.84 31.49 14.97
C LEU A 60 -2.73 32.73 14.07
N HIS A 61 -3.86 33.12 13.50
CA HIS A 61 -4.09 34.44 12.90
C HIS A 61 -5.42 34.98 13.43
N GLY A 62 -5.37 35.74 14.52
CA GLY A 62 -6.57 36.08 15.30
C GLY A 62 -7.20 34.84 15.95
N ASP A 63 -8.45 34.53 15.59
CA ASP A 63 -9.14 33.30 16.01
C ASP A 63 -8.98 32.13 15.02
N TRP A 64 -8.33 32.36 13.88
CA TRP A 64 -8.08 31.31 12.91
C TRP A 64 -6.91 30.44 13.37
N LEU A 65 -7.16 29.14 13.44
CA LEU A 65 -6.14 28.12 13.66
C LEU A 65 -5.59 27.72 12.28
N LEU A 66 -4.33 28.05 12.01
CA LEU A 66 -3.68 27.64 10.76
C LEU A 66 -3.34 26.15 10.80
N GLY A 67 -2.93 25.66 11.96
CA GLY A 67 -2.59 24.26 12.23
C GLY A 67 -1.52 24.15 13.32
N LEU A 68 -1.11 22.93 13.61
CA LEU A 68 0.09 22.67 14.43
C LEU A 68 1.27 23.24 13.64
N GLN A 69 2.15 24.06 14.21
CA GLN A 69 3.34 24.68 13.58
C GLN A 69 4.65 24.12 14.14
N GLY A 70 4.71 23.84 15.44
CA GLY A 70 5.87 23.24 16.09
C GLY A 70 5.44 22.05 16.92
N ALA A 71 6.31 21.04 16.97
CA ALA A 71 6.21 19.95 17.93
C ALA A 71 7.61 19.69 18.45
N ALA A 72 7.77 19.64 19.77
CA ALA A 72 9.04 19.34 20.40
C ALA A 72 8.87 18.25 21.45
N MET A 73 9.87 17.37 21.52
CA MET A 73 9.96 16.34 22.55
C MET A 73 11.31 16.45 23.26
N GLN A 74 11.28 16.61 24.58
CA GLN A 74 12.48 16.77 25.42
C GLN A 74 13.42 17.88 24.91
N GLY A 75 12.85 18.95 24.34
CA GLY A 75 13.61 20.07 23.76
C GLY A 75 14.08 19.85 22.33
N HIS A 76 13.87 18.68 21.73
CA HIS A 76 14.16 18.42 20.33
C HIS A 76 12.98 18.77 19.43
N ASP A 77 13.20 19.62 18.43
CA ASP A 77 12.20 19.90 17.40
C ASP A 77 11.93 18.65 16.54
N LEU A 78 10.66 18.30 16.33
CA LEU A 78 10.21 17.15 15.54
C LEU A 78 9.67 17.53 14.16
N ARG A 79 9.56 18.83 13.86
CA ARG A 79 9.13 19.36 12.56
C ARG A 79 9.52 20.81 12.35
N SER A 80 9.50 21.25 11.08
CA SER A 80 9.79 22.62 10.68
C SER A 80 8.70 23.58 11.13
N LYS A 81 9.11 24.78 11.56
CA LYS A 81 8.21 25.87 11.95
C LYS A 81 7.71 26.70 10.75
N GLN A 82 8.17 26.40 9.53
CA GLN A 82 7.77 27.13 8.31
C GLN A 82 6.39 26.70 7.79
N THR A 83 5.97 25.49 8.12
CA THR A 83 4.73 24.87 7.66
C THR A 83 3.84 24.51 8.84
N VAL A 84 2.59 24.16 8.56
CA VAL A 84 1.68 23.58 9.54
C VAL A 84 1.26 22.16 9.16
N LEU A 85 0.91 21.37 10.16
CA LEU A 85 0.07 20.18 10.01
C LEU A 85 -1.37 20.59 10.30
N ARG A 86 -2.29 20.25 9.40
CA ARG A 86 -3.71 20.56 9.58
C ARG A 86 -4.64 19.53 8.93
N PRO A 87 -5.86 19.39 9.45
CA PRO A 87 -6.92 18.65 8.78
C PRO A 87 -7.46 19.42 7.56
N LEU A 88 -7.78 18.69 6.49
CA LEU A 88 -8.45 19.16 5.29
C LEU A 88 -9.65 18.26 5.01
N ILE A 89 -10.84 18.87 4.98
CA ILE A 89 -12.12 18.19 4.77
C ILE A 89 -12.65 18.54 3.38
N ALA A 90 -12.97 17.53 2.57
CA ALA A 90 -13.44 17.74 1.20
C ALA A 90 -14.49 16.71 0.79
N GLN A 91 -15.55 17.17 0.14
CA GLN A 91 -16.45 16.37 -0.67
C GLN A 91 -16.10 16.61 -2.14
N GLU A 92 -15.42 15.66 -2.76
CA GLU A 92 -14.89 15.85 -4.12
C GLU A 92 -15.91 15.47 -5.22
N TYR A 93 -16.93 14.71 -4.85
CA TYR A 93 -17.96 14.20 -5.74
C TYR A 93 -19.37 14.61 -5.29
N GLY A 94 -20.34 14.64 -6.21
CA GLY A 94 -21.71 15.04 -5.88
C GLY A 94 -21.79 16.51 -5.46
N GLN A 95 -22.35 16.79 -4.27
CA GLN A 95 -22.42 18.14 -3.71
C GLN A 95 -21.04 18.59 -3.22
N ARG A 96 -20.23 19.12 -4.15
CA ARG A 96 -18.84 19.48 -3.87
C ARG A 96 -18.73 20.54 -2.77
N GLY A 97 -17.74 20.36 -1.90
CA GLY A 97 -17.40 21.32 -0.86
C GLY A 97 -16.00 21.07 -0.31
N LEU A 98 -15.30 22.14 0.04
CA LEU A 98 -13.96 22.11 0.62
C LEU A 98 -13.92 23.02 1.84
N TRP A 99 -13.51 22.51 2.99
CA TRP A 99 -13.40 23.26 4.25
C TRP A 99 -11.97 23.24 4.78
N PRO A 100 -11.10 24.13 4.26
CA PRO A 100 -9.68 24.15 4.61
C PRO A 100 -9.35 25.07 5.79
N PHE A 101 -10.30 25.91 6.23
CA PHE A 101 -10.09 26.91 7.29
C PHE A 101 -10.74 26.51 8.60
N LEU A 102 -10.00 26.70 9.69
CA LEU A 102 -10.37 26.28 11.04
C LEU A 102 -10.42 27.51 11.93
N ARG A 103 -11.54 27.77 12.59
CA ARG A 103 -11.66 28.82 13.59
C ARG A 103 -11.74 28.22 14.98
N LEU A 104 -10.77 28.55 15.84
CA LEU A 104 -10.71 28.06 17.21
C LEU A 104 -11.85 28.66 18.04
N GLN A 105 -12.75 27.81 18.53
CA GLN A 105 -13.86 28.22 19.39
C GLN A 105 -13.47 28.16 20.87
N ARG A 106 -12.90 27.03 21.29
CA ARG A 106 -12.41 26.82 22.65
C ARG A 106 -11.34 25.73 22.71
N VAL A 107 -10.56 25.76 23.78
CA VAL A 107 -9.63 24.69 24.15
C VAL A 107 -10.15 24.05 25.43
N GLU A 108 -10.20 22.73 25.47
CA GLU A 108 -10.66 21.95 26.61
C GLU A 108 -9.49 21.11 27.13
N GLN A 109 -9.13 21.31 28.39
CA GLN A 109 -8.23 20.42 29.13
C GLN A 109 -9.08 19.34 29.80
N ARG A 110 -8.75 18.08 29.58
CA ARG A 110 -9.48 16.93 30.13
C ARG A 110 -8.74 16.33 31.32
N GLU A 111 -9.47 15.58 32.15
CA GLU A 111 -8.93 14.98 33.37
C GLU A 111 -7.80 13.97 33.11
N ASP A 112 -7.80 13.33 31.94
CA ASP A 112 -6.76 12.39 31.50
C ASP A 112 -5.48 13.09 30.95
N GLY A 113 -5.40 14.42 31.09
CA GLY A 113 -4.31 15.24 30.57
C GLY A 113 -4.41 15.54 29.07
N SER A 114 -5.44 15.01 28.38
CA SER A 114 -5.64 15.31 26.96
C SER A 114 -6.15 16.74 26.74
N ILE A 115 -5.85 17.26 25.55
CA ILE A 115 -6.26 18.59 25.08
C ILE A 115 -7.14 18.41 23.88
N ALA A 116 -8.32 19.03 23.90
CA ALA A 116 -9.24 19.03 22.77
C ALA A 116 -9.44 20.46 22.24
N LEU A 117 -9.12 20.66 20.96
CA LEU A 117 -9.38 21.90 20.24
C LEU A 117 -10.75 21.79 19.56
N HIS A 118 -11.69 22.66 19.96
CA HIS A 118 -13.02 22.75 19.35
C HIS A 118 -12.97 23.78 18.23
N LEU A 119 -13.15 23.32 16.99
CA LEU A 119 -12.95 24.11 15.78
C LEU A 119 -14.25 24.23 14.99
N GLN A 120 -14.51 25.42 14.46
CA GLN A 120 -15.53 25.63 13.44
C GLN A 120 -14.87 25.59 12.06
N LEU A 121 -15.47 24.83 11.14
CA LEU A 121 -15.03 24.68 9.77
C LEU A 121 -15.61 25.78 8.88
N TYR A 122 -14.77 26.37 8.03
CA TYR A 122 -15.15 27.36 7.01
C TYR A 122 -14.59 26.98 5.65
N GLY A 123 -15.41 27.17 4.61
CA GLY A 123 -15.13 26.63 3.29
C GLY A 123 -16.19 26.96 2.23
N GLY A 124 -16.27 26.15 1.18
CA GLY A 124 -17.26 26.26 0.12
C GLY A 124 -16.84 25.52 -1.15
N ASP A 125 -17.47 25.86 -2.27
CA ASP A 125 -17.21 25.29 -3.60
C ASP A 125 -16.38 26.21 -4.51
N LEU A 126 -15.87 27.31 -3.96
CA LEU A 126 -15.11 28.32 -4.71
C LEU A 126 -13.87 27.70 -5.37
N ARG A 127 -13.75 27.87 -6.69
CA ARG A 127 -12.63 27.34 -7.47
C ARG A 127 -11.24 27.68 -6.90
N GLY A 128 -11.06 28.90 -6.39
CA GLY A 128 -9.79 29.32 -5.80
C GLY A 128 -9.36 28.43 -4.63
N LEU A 129 -10.32 28.00 -3.79
CA LEU A 129 -10.04 27.11 -2.67
C LEU A 129 -9.55 25.74 -3.15
N TRP A 130 -10.18 25.20 -4.19
CA TRP A 130 -9.75 23.92 -4.78
C TRP A 130 -8.34 24.01 -5.38
N ALA A 131 -8.03 25.08 -6.11
CA ALA A 131 -6.70 25.29 -6.69
C ALA A 131 -5.60 25.54 -5.65
N ASP A 132 -5.97 25.96 -4.44
CA ASP A 132 -5.06 26.16 -3.33
C ASP A 132 -4.59 24.86 -2.66
N GLU A 133 -5.39 23.79 -2.78
CA GLU A 133 -5.19 22.51 -2.08
C GLU A 133 -4.95 21.33 -3.03
N PHE A 134 -5.53 21.37 -4.24
CA PHE A 134 -5.47 20.30 -5.22
C PHE A 134 -4.68 20.73 -6.45
N ILE A 135 -4.09 19.74 -7.14
CA ILE A 135 -3.58 19.94 -8.48
C ILE A 135 -4.78 20.03 -9.42
N MET A 136 -4.82 21.09 -10.21
CA MET A 136 -5.92 21.37 -11.13
C MET A 136 -5.42 21.26 -12.57
N THR A 137 -6.21 20.63 -13.44
CA THR A 137 -5.94 20.49 -14.86
C THR A 137 -7.08 21.08 -15.69
N PRO A 138 -6.81 21.66 -16.88
CA PRO A 138 -7.87 22.09 -17.79
C PRO A 138 -8.84 20.94 -18.09
N ASP A 139 -10.15 21.20 -17.99
CA ASP A 139 -11.18 20.18 -18.27
C ASP A 139 -11.52 20.16 -19.77
N GLN A 140 -10.78 19.33 -20.51
CA GLN A 140 -10.97 19.20 -21.96
C GLN A 140 -12.31 18.56 -22.32
N GLU A 141 -12.80 17.62 -21.52
CA GLU A 141 -14.08 16.94 -21.80
C GLU A 141 -15.25 17.91 -21.66
N TRP A 142 -15.26 18.71 -20.59
CA TRP A 142 -16.23 19.79 -20.44
C TRP A 142 -16.13 20.78 -21.60
N ALA A 143 -14.92 21.24 -21.96
CA ALA A 143 -14.74 22.23 -23.04
C ALA A 143 -15.22 21.73 -24.42
N GLN A 144 -15.11 20.42 -24.66
CA GLN A 144 -15.57 19.78 -25.89
C GLN A 144 -17.09 19.52 -25.89
N GLY A 145 -17.70 19.33 -24.71
CA GLY A 145 -19.11 19.02 -24.52
C GLY A 145 -19.92 20.23 -24.05
N GLU A 146 -20.39 20.19 -22.79
CA GLU A 146 -21.28 21.21 -22.20
C GLU A 146 -20.69 22.63 -22.20
N GLY A 147 -19.36 22.73 -22.14
CA GLY A 147 -18.61 23.97 -22.18
C GLY A 147 -18.41 24.53 -23.59
N ALA A 148 -18.73 23.80 -24.66
CA ALA A 148 -18.49 24.25 -26.03
C ALA A 148 -19.35 25.48 -26.38
N THR A 149 -18.70 26.56 -26.83
CA THR A 149 -19.39 27.75 -27.35
C THR A 149 -19.83 27.53 -28.80
N PRO A 150 -20.76 28.34 -29.34
CA PRO A 150 -21.13 28.25 -30.76
C PRO A 150 -19.92 28.34 -31.70
N ALA A 151 -18.93 29.18 -31.40
CA ALA A 151 -17.70 29.27 -32.19
C ALA A 151 -16.84 28.00 -32.11
N ILE A 152 -16.76 27.36 -30.94
CA ILE A 152 -16.07 26.06 -30.79
C ILE A 152 -16.83 24.98 -31.56
N GLN A 153 -18.16 24.96 -31.50
CA GLN A 153 -19.00 24.02 -32.24
C GLN A 153 -18.84 24.19 -33.76
N ASP A 154 -18.81 25.44 -34.23
CA ASP A 154 -18.53 25.76 -35.65
C ASP A 154 -17.13 25.29 -36.07
N LEU A 155 -16.11 25.50 -35.23
CA LEU A 155 -14.76 25.01 -35.47
C LEU A 155 -14.68 23.47 -35.45
N GLN A 156 -15.37 22.80 -34.52
CA GLN A 156 -15.49 21.34 -34.47
C GLN A 156 -16.11 20.81 -35.78
N GLN A 157 -17.17 21.47 -36.26
CA GLN A 157 -17.82 21.13 -37.52
C GLN A 157 -16.90 21.39 -38.72
N GLN A 158 -16.21 22.54 -38.77
CA GLN A 158 -15.24 22.84 -39.83
C GLN A 158 -14.10 21.82 -39.86
N VAL A 159 -13.57 21.42 -38.71
CA VAL A 159 -12.53 20.38 -38.63
C VAL A 159 -13.09 19.01 -39.05
N ALA A 160 -14.33 18.67 -38.71
CA ALA A 160 -14.98 17.47 -39.21
C ALA A 160 -15.15 17.51 -40.75
N ASP A 161 -15.55 18.64 -41.32
CA ASP A 161 -15.70 18.84 -42.76
C ASP A 161 -14.35 18.79 -43.48
N LEU A 162 -13.28 19.35 -42.90
CA LEU A 162 -11.91 19.28 -43.42
C LEU A 162 -11.39 17.84 -43.46
N ARG A 163 -11.60 17.07 -42.39
CA ARG A 163 -11.25 15.65 -42.36
C ARG A 163 -11.99 14.86 -43.45
N LYS A 164 -13.25 15.21 -43.71
CA LYS A 164 -14.04 14.63 -44.80
C LYS A 164 -13.52 15.05 -46.18
N ALA A 165 -13.17 16.32 -46.37
CA ALA A 165 -12.70 16.86 -47.64
C ALA A 165 -11.31 16.34 -48.05
N HIS A 166 -10.45 16.05 -47.08
CA HIS A 166 -9.09 15.55 -47.31
C HIS A 166 -8.92 14.04 -47.04
N ARG A 167 -10.02 13.29 -47.00
CA ARG A 167 -10.03 11.86 -46.65
C ARG A 167 -8.96 11.06 -47.39
N ASP A 168 -8.90 11.20 -48.72
CA ASP A 168 -7.96 10.47 -49.58
C ASP A 168 -6.48 10.70 -49.20
N ARG A 169 -6.14 11.90 -48.73
CA ARG A 169 -4.78 12.23 -48.29
C ARG A 169 -4.49 11.70 -46.88
N LEU A 170 -5.47 11.81 -45.99
CA LEU A 170 -5.37 11.29 -44.63
C LEU A 170 -5.24 9.77 -44.61
N ASP A 171 -5.97 9.07 -45.49
CA ASP A 171 -5.87 7.63 -45.69
C ASP A 171 -4.49 7.19 -46.20
N GLY A 172 -3.66 8.10 -46.72
CA GLY A 172 -2.26 7.88 -47.07
C GLY A 172 -1.27 8.03 -45.90
N HIS A 173 -1.70 8.58 -44.77
CA HIS A 173 -0.83 8.89 -43.63
C HIS A 173 -0.55 7.65 -42.76
N ALA A 174 0.71 7.38 -42.45
CA ALA A 174 1.13 6.13 -41.78
C ALA A 174 0.43 5.88 -40.44
N ALA A 175 0.26 6.92 -39.60
CA ALA A 175 -0.41 6.79 -38.30
C ALA A 175 -1.91 6.52 -38.45
N VAL A 176 -2.56 7.17 -39.43
CA VAL A 176 -3.99 7.01 -39.75
C VAL A 176 -4.23 5.61 -40.31
N GLN A 177 -3.44 5.15 -41.28
CA GLN A 177 -3.50 3.79 -41.83
C GLN A 177 -3.33 2.72 -40.75
N ARG A 178 -2.39 2.92 -39.83
CA ARG A 178 -2.17 2.00 -38.70
C ARG A 178 -3.42 1.87 -37.84
N LEU A 179 -4.05 2.99 -37.49
CA LEU A 179 -5.27 3.03 -36.67
C LEU A 179 -6.50 2.50 -37.42
N GLN A 180 -6.70 2.86 -38.69
CA GLN A 180 -7.74 2.27 -39.54
C GLN A 180 -7.58 0.77 -39.66
N GLY A 181 -6.36 0.26 -39.83
CA GLY A 181 -6.09 -1.18 -39.81
C GLY A 181 -6.41 -1.83 -38.45
N GLN A 182 -6.20 -1.13 -37.33
CA GLN A 182 -6.61 -1.60 -36.01
C GLN A 182 -8.14 -1.57 -35.83
N ILE A 183 -8.83 -0.56 -36.37
CA ILE A 183 -10.28 -0.43 -36.38
C ILE A 183 -10.90 -1.54 -37.23
N ALA A 184 -10.46 -1.73 -38.47
CA ALA A 184 -10.95 -2.79 -39.36
C ALA A 184 -10.77 -4.17 -38.71
N ARG A 185 -9.59 -4.45 -38.13
CA ARG A 185 -9.37 -5.68 -37.35
C ARG A 185 -10.30 -5.80 -36.14
N SER A 186 -10.64 -4.69 -35.47
CA SER A 186 -11.53 -4.70 -34.31
C SER A 186 -13.01 -4.82 -34.72
N GLN A 187 -13.42 -4.26 -35.86
CA GLN A 187 -14.75 -4.41 -36.46
C GLN A 187 -14.97 -5.83 -36.94
N GLN A 188 -14.01 -6.39 -37.70
CA GLN A 188 -14.06 -7.78 -38.13
C GLN A 188 -14.21 -8.72 -36.93
N ARG A 189 -13.39 -8.53 -35.88
CA ARG A 189 -13.52 -9.28 -34.64
C ARG A 189 -14.89 -9.12 -33.98
N ARG A 190 -15.45 -7.90 -33.96
CA ARG A 190 -16.81 -7.65 -33.43
C ARG A 190 -17.87 -8.45 -34.18
N GLU A 191 -17.77 -8.53 -35.51
CA GLU A 191 -18.71 -9.28 -36.36
C GLU A 191 -18.57 -10.79 -36.18
N GLU A 192 -17.37 -11.27 -35.85
CA GLU A 192 -17.10 -12.68 -35.51
C GLU A 192 -17.71 -13.09 -34.16
N TRP A 193 -18.13 -12.13 -33.33
CA TRP A 193 -18.69 -12.38 -32.00
C TRP A 193 -20.20 -12.11 -31.91
N PRO A 194 -20.97 -12.92 -31.17
CA PRO A 194 -22.41 -12.72 -31.02
C PRO A 194 -22.75 -11.30 -30.53
N ALA A 195 -23.81 -10.70 -31.07
CA ALA A 195 -24.27 -9.39 -30.62
C ALA A 195 -24.63 -9.42 -29.12
N GLY A 196 -24.09 -8.47 -28.35
CA GLY A 196 -24.25 -8.44 -26.90
C GLY A 196 -23.28 -9.34 -26.12
N SER A 197 -22.45 -10.13 -26.81
CA SER A 197 -21.30 -10.79 -26.17
C SER A 197 -20.33 -9.75 -25.63
N HIS A 198 -19.58 -10.14 -24.61
CA HIS A 198 -18.62 -9.25 -24.00
C HIS A 198 -17.49 -8.90 -24.96
N GLU A 199 -17.03 -9.84 -25.79
CA GLU A 199 -16.00 -9.61 -26.79
C GLU A 199 -16.49 -8.59 -27.83
N ALA A 200 -17.77 -8.64 -28.21
CA ALA A 200 -18.39 -7.59 -29.02
C ALA A 200 -18.47 -6.24 -28.29
N LEU A 201 -18.75 -6.22 -26.97
CA LEU A 201 -18.75 -5.00 -26.14
C LEU A 201 -17.35 -4.43 -25.92
N GLY A 202 -16.33 -5.28 -25.74
CA GLY A 202 -14.93 -4.89 -25.61
C GLY A 202 -14.36 -4.37 -26.93
N ALA A 203 -14.72 -5.02 -28.05
CA ALA A 203 -14.46 -4.46 -29.37
C ALA A 203 -15.17 -3.13 -29.57
N LEU A 204 -16.43 -2.98 -29.14
CA LEU A 204 -17.16 -1.71 -29.21
C LEU A 204 -16.45 -0.58 -28.45
N ARG A 205 -15.99 -0.82 -27.22
CA ARG A 205 -15.21 0.16 -26.44
C ARG A 205 -13.89 0.48 -27.10
N ARG A 206 -13.15 -0.54 -27.51
CA ARG A 206 -11.89 -0.37 -28.25
C ARG A 206 -12.10 0.39 -29.55
N LEU A 207 -13.22 0.18 -30.24
CA LEU A 207 -13.60 0.92 -31.44
C LEU A 207 -13.92 2.38 -31.13
N ALA A 208 -14.55 2.67 -29.98
CA ALA A 208 -14.74 4.04 -29.52
C ALA A 208 -13.38 4.72 -29.22
N ASP A 209 -12.47 4.03 -28.52
CA ASP A 209 -11.14 4.55 -28.18
C ASP A 209 -10.26 4.74 -29.42
N LEU A 210 -10.17 3.73 -30.28
CA LEU A 210 -9.49 3.81 -31.57
C LEU A 210 -10.12 4.86 -32.47
N GLY A 211 -11.44 5.05 -32.37
CA GLY A 211 -12.15 6.15 -33.02
C GLY A 211 -11.63 7.50 -32.56
N ARG A 212 -11.54 7.74 -31.24
CA ARG A 212 -10.97 8.99 -30.69
C ARG A 212 -9.50 9.18 -31.10
N GLN A 213 -8.69 8.14 -31.02
CA GLN A 213 -7.28 8.18 -31.46
C GLN A 213 -7.16 8.46 -32.96
N LEU A 214 -8.04 7.89 -33.79
CA LEU A 214 -8.07 8.14 -35.23
C LEU A 214 -8.40 9.60 -35.50
N ILE A 215 -9.38 10.18 -34.81
CA ILE A 215 -9.72 11.61 -34.93
C ILE A 215 -8.49 12.48 -34.65
N HIS A 216 -7.77 12.23 -33.56
CA HIS A 216 -6.57 12.99 -33.23
C HIS A 216 -5.43 12.79 -34.25
N ALA A 217 -5.20 11.55 -34.71
CA ALA A 217 -4.18 11.27 -35.72
C ALA A 217 -4.52 11.91 -37.08
N GLU A 218 -5.80 12.00 -37.44
CA GLU A 218 -6.27 12.70 -38.64
C GLU A 218 -6.05 14.22 -38.51
N GLU A 219 -6.36 14.80 -37.36
CA GLU A 219 -6.09 16.21 -37.07
C GLU A 219 -4.59 16.53 -37.09
N ASP A 220 -3.75 15.68 -36.51
CA ASP A 220 -2.29 15.83 -36.55
C ASP A 220 -1.77 15.76 -37.98
N ALA A 221 -2.25 14.80 -38.78
CA ALA A 221 -1.88 14.65 -40.18
C ALA A 221 -2.32 15.86 -41.03
N LEU A 222 -3.51 16.44 -40.77
CA LEU A 222 -3.94 17.68 -41.41
C LEU A 222 -2.93 18.81 -41.17
N VAL A 223 -2.43 18.93 -39.94
CA VAL A 223 -1.47 19.96 -39.52
C VAL A 223 -0.07 19.71 -40.05
N GLU A 224 0.43 18.47 -39.96
CA GLU A 224 1.77 18.05 -40.39
C GLU A 224 1.94 18.22 -41.91
N GLN A 225 0.94 17.81 -42.69
CA GLN A 225 0.96 17.93 -44.15
C GLN A 225 0.59 19.34 -44.64
N ALA A 226 0.35 20.28 -43.72
CA ALA A 226 -0.05 21.66 -44.00
C ALA A 226 -1.21 21.76 -45.01
N LEU A 227 -2.21 20.88 -44.88
CA LEU A 227 -3.33 20.82 -45.83
C LEU A 227 -4.18 22.10 -45.77
N PRO A 228 -4.81 22.52 -46.88
CA PRO A 228 -5.69 23.69 -46.89
C PRO A 228 -6.77 23.60 -45.81
N GLY A 229 -6.83 24.61 -44.93
CA GLY A 229 -7.75 24.66 -43.79
C GLY A 229 -7.21 24.08 -42.48
N SER A 230 -6.00 23.50 -42.46
CA SER A 230 -5.38 22.96 -41.23
C SER A 230 -5.20 23.98 -40.08
N GLU A 231 -5.20 25.28 -40.39
CA GLU A 231 -5.23 26.34 -39.39
C GLU A 231 -6.49 26.28 -38.50
N ALA A 232 -7.61 25.78 -39.01
CA ALA A 232 -8.83 25.56 -38.22
C ALA A 232 -8.62 24.50 -37.14
N VAL A 233 -7.78 23.48 -37.37
CA VAL A 233 -7.43 22.48 -36.35
C VAL A 233 -6.61 23.11 -35.22
N ARG A 234 -5.62 23.94 -35.58
CA ARG A 234 -4.82 24.68 -34.58
C ARG A 234 -5.68 25.66 -33.79
N THR A 235 -6.56 26.38 -34.48
CA THR A 235 -7.51 27.32 -33.87
C THR A 235 -8.47 26.60 -32.94
N LEU A 236 -9.00 25.44 -33.34
CA LEU A 236 -9.87 24.62 -32.49
C LEU A 236 -9.12 24.14 -31.24
N ARG A 237 -7.90 23.61 -31.38
CA ARG A 237 -7.08 23.17 -30.24
C ARG A 237 -6.78 24.30 -29.27
N ALA A 238 -6.43 25.47 -29.78
CA ALA A 238 -6.21 26.67 -28.98
C ALA A 238 -7.49 27.12 -28.27
N ALA A 239 -8.62 27.15 -28.97
CA ALA A 239 -9.92 27.54 -28.42
C ALA A 239 -10.40 26.55 -27.34
N LEU A 240 -10.23 25.24 -27.57
CA LEU A 240 -10.54 24.21 -26.58
C LEU A 240 -9.62 24.29 -25.36
N ALA A 241 -8.31 24.51 -25.55
CA ALA A 241 -7.37 24.65 -24.44
C ALA A 241 -7.67 25.91 -23.60
N GLN A 242 -7.95 27.04 -24.26
CA GLN A 242 -8.37 28.26 -23.58
C GLN A 242 -9.67 28.03 -22.81
N ARG A 243 -10.67 27.40 -23.46
CA ARG A 243 -11.96 27.12 -22.82
C ARG A 243 -11.78 26.18 -21.63
N ALA A 244 -11.08 25.06 -21.79
CA ALA A 244 -10.81 24.11 -20.70
C ALA A 244 -10.13 24.76 -19.48
N ALA A 245 -9.25 25.74 -19.70
CA ALA A 245 -8.63 26.50 -18.61
C ALA A 245 -9.63 27.37 -17.84
N GLU A 246 -10.76 27.73 -18.44
CA GLU A 246 -11.85 28.45 -17.77
C GLU A 246 -12.68 27.57 -16.84
N GLN A 247 -12.53 26.25 -16.83
CA GLN A 247 -13.20 25.32 -15.91
C GLN A 247 -12.25 24.16 -15.58
N PRO A 248 -11.22 24.38 -14.75
CA PRO A 248 -10.31 23.31 -14.40
C PRO A 248 -10.99 22.27 -13.51
N ALA A 249 -10.60 21.01 -13.69
CA ALA A 249 -10.97 19.87 -12.88
C ALA A 249 -9.80 19.46 -11.96
N ILE A 250 -10.11 18.71 -10.90
CA ILE A 250 -9.10 18.12 -10.02
C ILE A 250 -8.34 17.04 -10.81
N HIS A 251 -7.02 17.10 -10.83
CA HIS A 251 -6.18 16.06 -11.39
C HIS A 251 -6.28 14.79 -10.52
N ARG A 252 -6.49 13.65 -11.15
CA ARG A 252 -6.71 12.37 -10.46
C ARG A 252 -5.79 11.30 -11.01
N ASP A 253 -5.42 10.35 -10.16
CA ASP A 253 -4.70 9.15 -10.58
C ASP A 253 -5.63 8.16 -11.30
N TYR A 254 -5.09 7.01 -11.70
CA TYR A 254 -5.82 5.98 -12.43
C TYR A 254 -7.00 5.39 -11.64
N TYR A 255 -6.94 5.40 -10.31
CA TYR A 255 -8.01 4.95 -9.43
C TYR A 255 -8.91 6.10 -8.96
N ALA A 256 -8.81 7.25 -9.63
CA ALA A 256 -9.59 8.46 -9.39
C ALA A 256 -9.31 9.16 -8.06
N PHE A 257 -8.22 8.85 -7.35
CA PHE A 257 -7.87 9.62 -6.15
C PHE A 257 -7.29 10.97 -6.56
N ALA A 258 -7.74 12.03 -5.88
CA ALA A 258 -7.31 13.39 -6.18
C ALA A 258 -5.84 13.63 -5.83
N HIS A 259 -5.10 14.31 -6.69
CA HIS A 259 -3.77 14.81 -6.38
C HIS A 259 -3.84 16.09 -5.57
N LEU A 260 -3.22 16.08 -4.39
CA LEU A 260 -3.03 17.27 -3.59
C LEU A 260 -1.82 18.07 -4.10
N ARG A 261 -1.81 19.37 -3.83
CA ARG A 261 -0.56 20.14 -3.83
C ARG A 261 0.36 19.61 -2.75
N LEU A 262 1.67 19.78 -2.93
CA LEU A 262 2.64 19.37 -1.91
C LEU A 262 2.34 20.10 -0.60
N PRO A 263 2.23 19.39 0.54
CA PRO A 263 2.14 20.01 1.85
C PRO A 263 3.20 21.10 2.12
N ALA A 264 4.43 20.91 1.64
CA ALA A 264 5.50 21.91 1.71
C ALA A 264 5.16 23.25 1.00
N GLU A 265 4.18 23.25 0.09
CA GLU A 265 3.64 24.43 -0.59
C GLU A 265 2.33 24.92 0.05
N SER A 266 1.35 24.02 0.20
CA SER A 266 -0.02 24.38 0.61
C SER A 266 -0.17 24.67 2.10
N CYS A 267 0.81 24.28 2.92
CA CYS A 267 0.76 24.43 4.37
C CYS A 267 1.77 25.44 4.93
N ARG A 268 2.36 26.30 4.08
CA ARG A 268 3.25 27.37 4.56
C ARG A 268 2.47 28.39 5.41
N VAL A 269 3.00 28.72 6.59
CA VAL A 269 2.33 29.60 7.57
C VAL A 269 1.98 30.95 6.94
N GLU A 270 2.94 31.61 6.29
CA GLU A 270 2.72 32.93 5.70
C GLU A 270 1.72 32.89 4.53
N SER A 271 1.75 31.82 3.72
CA SER A 271 0.79 31.63 2.64
C SER A 271 -0.64 31.44 3.16
N LEU A 272 -0.81 30.68 4.26
CA LEU A 272 -2.12 30.51 4.89
C LEU A 272 -2.65 31.80 5.53
N ARG A 273 -1.78 32.59 6.17
CA ARG A 273 -2.15 33.93 6.68
C ARG A 273 -2.65 34.82 5.55
N ALA A 274 -1.88 34.93 4.46
CA ALA A 274 -2.25 35.74 3.31
C ALA A 274 -3.58 35.30 2.68
N ARG A 275 -3.85 33.98 2.63
CA ARG A 275 -5.14 33.43 2.17
C ARG A 275 -6.29 33.88 3.05
N ILE A 276 -6.16 33.78 4.37
CA ILE A 276 -7.20 34.21 5.32
C ILE A 276 -7.44 35.72 5.21
N GLU A 277 -6.38 36.54 5.21
CA GLU A 277 -6.49 37.99 5.04
C GLU A 277 -7.14 38.36 3.71
N GLY A 278 -6.85 37.62 2.64
CA GLY A 278 -7.51 37.79 1.34
C GLY A 278 -9.00 37.50 1.42
N LEU A 279 -9.39 36.42 2.11
CA LEU A 279 -10.78 35.99 2.26
C LEU A 279 -11.58 36.92 3.17
N GLU A 280 -11.02 37.38 4.27
CA GLU A 280 -11.64 38.37 5.16
C GLU A 280 -11.89 39.70 4.43
N ARG A 281 -10.99 40.09 3.52
CA ARG A 281 -11.19 41.22 2.60
C ARG A 281 -12.28 40.99 1.55
N HIS A 282 -12.69 39.75 1.31
CA HIS A 282 -13.70 39.36 0.33
C HIS A 282 -15.08 38.98 0.92
N GLY A 283 -15.30 39.18 2.23
CA GLY A 283 -16.62 39.10 2.88
C GLY A 283 -17.25 37.69 2.97
N ASP A 284 -18.58 37.64 2.97
CA ASP A 284 -19.51 36.50 3.25
C ASP A 284 -19.40 35.26 2.33
N LYS A 285 -18.29 35.06 1.61
CA LYS A 285 -18.16 33.97 0.63
C LYS A 285 -17.79 32.62 1.24
N LEU A 286 -17.27 32.60 2.47
CA LEU A 286 -17.00 31.36 3.20
C LEU A 286 -18.28 30.88 3.91
N GLN A 287 -18.65 29.65 3.64
CA GLN A 287 -19.74 28.93 4.27
C GLN A 287 -19.24 28.20 5.51
N ARG A 288 -20.09 28.10 6.53
CA ARG A 288 -19.85 27.21 7.67
C ARG A 288 -20.06 25.77 7.21
N GLY A 289 -19.09 24.91 7.50
CA GLY A 289 -19.19 23.47 7.19
C GLY A 289 -19.70 22.62 8.35
N GLY A 290 -19.58 23.12 9.57
CA GLY A 290 -19.81 22.38 10.82
C GLY A 290 -18.61 22.47 11.76
N THR A 291 -18.44 21.49 12.63
CA THR A 291 -17.43 21.48 13.68
C THR A 291 -16.46 20.32 13.54
N LEU A 292 -15.23 20.54 13.98
CA LEU A 292 -14.19 19.55 14.11
C LEU A 292 -13.62 19.60 15.52
N LEU A 293 -13.58 18.46 16.19
CA LEU A 293 -12.82 18.27 17.42
C LEU A 293 -11.46 17.68 17.06
N TRP A 294 -10.38 18.32 17.48
CA TRP A 294 -9.02 17.78 17.36
C TRP A 294 -8.45 17.49 18.74
N VAL A 295 -8.27 16.20 19.04
CA VAL A 295 -7.87 15.74 20.37
C VAL A 295 -6.42 15.26 20.35
N PHE A 296 -5.66 15.66 21.37
CA PHE A 296 -4.28 15.26 21.60
C PHE A 296 -4.16 14.64 23.00
N THR A 297 -3.60 13.45 23.08
CA THR A 297 -3.36 12.77 24.37
C THR A 297 -1.86 12.54 24.50
N PRO A 298 -1.20 12.96 25.59
CA PRO A 298 0.19 12.57 25.85
C PRO A 298 0.28 11.05 25.96
N VAL A 299 1.33 10.47 25.40
CA VAL A 299 1.54 9.03 25.42
C VAL A 299 3.01 8.72 25.67
N GLU A 300 3.25 7.79 26.58
CA GLU A 300 4.51 7.06 26.71
C GLU A 300 4.23 5.59 26.34
N GLN A 301 5.12 4.98 25.56
CA GLN A 301 5.06 3.57 25.17
C GLN A 301 6.42 2.93 25.40
N VAL A 302 6.42 1.70 25.92
CA VAL A 302 7.63 0.88 25.98
C VAL A 302 7.62 -0.06 24.78
N LEU A 303 8.40 0.25 23.74
CA LEU A 303 8.51 -0.60 22.55
C LEU A 303 9.85 -1.34 22.63
N ALA A 304 9.80 -2.67 22.74
CA ALA A 304 10.99 -3.52 22.91
C ALA A 304 11.91 -3.09 24.09
N GLY A 305 11.31 -2.61 25.17
CA GLY A 305 12.05 -2.11 26.35
C GLY A 305 12.54 -0.66 26.25
N TRP A 306 12.37 0.01 25.11
CA TRP A 306 12.74 1.42 24.92
C TRP A 306 11.59 2.35 25.29
N PRO A 307 11.81 3.41 26.09
CA PRO A 307 10.78 4.36 26.47
C PRO A 307 10.58 5.39 25.36
N TRP A 308 9.58 5.17 24.51
CA TRP A 308 9.14 6.12 23.50
C TRP A 308 8.16 7.11 24.10
N GLN A 309 8.35 8.40 23.82
CA GLN A 309 7.48 9.46 24.33
C GLN A 309 6.86 10.24 23.18
N GLY A 310 5.72 10.85 23.41
CA GLY A 310 5.07 11.70 22.42
C GLY A 310 3.59 11.88 22.71
N TRP A 311 2.78 11.82 21.65
CA TRP A 311 1.34 11.96 21.78
C TRP A 311 0.63 11.07 20.76
N ARG A 312 -0.66 10.87 20.98
CA ARG A 312 -1.57 10.41 19.94
C ARG A 312 -2.60 11.48 19.66
N GLN A 313 -3.09 11.52 18.43
CA GLN A 313 -4.15 12.44 18.03
C GLN A 313 -5.22 11.78 17.20
N HIS A 314 -6.44 12.32 17.26
CA HIS A 314 -7.55 11.95 16.39
C HIS A 314 -8.49 13.13 16.18
N TYR A 315 -9.41 12.94 15.25
CA TYR A 315 -10.40 13.93 14.84
C TYR A 315 -11.82 13.38 15.04
N GLU A 316 -12.74 14.22 15.47
CA GLU A 316 -14.19 13.97 15.42
C GLU A 316 -14.85 15.08 14.59
N LEU A 317 -15.52 14.68 13.52
CA LEU A 317 -16.15 15.57 12.54
C LEU A 317 -17.66 15.54 12.72
N GLN A 318 -18.28 16.72 12.68
CA GLN A 318 -19.72 16.92 12.61
C GLN A 318 -20.01 18.05 11.62
N LEU A 319 -20.56 17.71 10.46
CA LEU A 319 -20.93 18.66 9.43
C LEU A 319 -22.37 19.18 9.62
N GLU A 320 -22.61 20.40 9.16
CA GLU A 320 -23.94 21.00 9.05
C GLU A 320 -24.68 20.42 7.83
N GLU A 321 -26.00 20.21 7.92
CA GLU A 321 -26.78 19.77 6.76
C GLU A 321 -26.73 20.81 5.62
N PRO A 322 -26.67 20.39 4.34
CA PRO A 322 -26.72 19.01 3.84
C PRO A 322 -25.33 18.36 3.62
N HIS A 323 -24.27 18.92 4.21
CA HIS A 323 -22.90 18.54 3.88
C HIS A 323 -22.53 17.14 4.36
N GLN A 324 -21.82 16.41 3.50
CA GLN A 324 -21.28 15.08 3.78
C GLN A 324 -19.94 14.94 3.08
N VAL A 325 -19.02 14.17 3.68
CA VAL A 325 -17.72 13.82 3.10
C VAL A 325 -17.43 12.34 3.28
N ASN A 326 -16.49 11.81 2.51
CA ASN A 326 -16.05 10.41 2.59
C ASN A 326 -14.57 10.27 3.01
N VAL A 327 -13.93 11.37 3.39
CA VAL A 327 -12.49 11.39 3.71
C VAL A 327 -12.12 12.60 4.56
N LEU A 328 -11.23 12.37 5.53
CA LEU A 328 -10.52 13.39 6.28
C LEU A 328 -9.04 13.24 5.99
N ARG A 329 -8.38 14.34 5.58
CA ARG A 329 -6.96 14.36 5.26
C ARG A 329 -6.20 15.12 6.31
N GLN A 330 -5.09 14.58 6.78
CA GLN A 330 -4.09 15.31 7.52
C GLN A 330 -2.95 15.63 6.55
N VAL A 331 -2.71 16.92 6.32
CA VAL A 331 -1.67 17.42 5.41
C VAL A 331 -0.66 18.23 6.21
N GLY A 332 0.63 17.98 5.97
CA GLY A 332 1.69 18.76 6.61
C GLY A 332 3.09 18.22 6.31
N THR A 333 4.04 18.59 7.17
CA THR A 333 5.43 18.14 7.08
C THR A 333 5.92 17.66 8.43
N TRP A 334 6.79 16.65 8.39
CA TRP A 334 7.44 16.06 9.55
C TRP A 334 8.90 15.84 9.22
N GLU A 335 9.77 16.42 10.02
CA GLU A 335 11.21 16.26 9.86
C GLU A 335 11.89 16.43 11.22
N VAL A 336 12.43 15.34 11.77
CA VAL A 336 13.22 15.38 13.00
C VAL A 336 14.33 16.42 12.87
N GLY A 337 14.42 17.33 13.83
CA GLY A 337 15.34 18.47 13.83
C GLY A 337 14.93 19.63 12.91
N GLY A 338 13.69 19.66 12.41
CA GLY A 338 13.10 20.84 11.76
C GLY A 338 13.54 21.16 10.33
N ARG A 339 14.30 20.27 9.69
CA ARG A 339 14.77 20.39 8.29
C ARG A 339 14.86 19.01 7.63
N ALA A 340 14.62 18.91 6.32
CA ALA A 340 14.72 17.64 5.61
C ALA A 340 16.19 17.20 5.38
N ALA A 341 17.08 18.11 4.94
CA ALA A 341 18.47 17.76 4.67
C ALA A 341 19.20 17.18 5.90
N GLY A 342 19.84 16.02 5.73
CA GLY A 342 20.54 15.25 6.76
C GLY A 342 19.62 14.33 7.59
N ILE A 343 18.33 14.22 7.27
CA ILE A 343 17.46 13.22 7.89
C ILE A 343 17.62 11.89 7.16
N THR A 344 17.47 10.78 7.87
CA THR A 344 17.26 9.49 7.22
C THR A 344 15.80 9.10 7.37
N VAL A 345 15.17 8.78 6.25
CA VAL A 345 13.79 8.27 6.18
C VAL A 345 13.79 6.78 5.91
N VAL A 346 12.88 6.04 6.53
CA VAL A 346 12.57 4.65 6.21
C VAL A 346 11.07 4.50 6.01
N ASN A 347 10.69 4.04 4.82
CA ASN A 347 9.31 3.63 4.51
C ASN A 347 9.32 2.56 3.42
N MET A 348 8.61 1.45 3.67
CA MET A 348 8.33 0.48 2.63
C MET A 348 7.43 1.11 1.58
N ARG A 349 7.78 0.95 0.30
CA ARG A 349 7.04 1.54 -0.81
C ARG A 349 7.09 0.61 -2.01
N TYR A 350 6.03 0.59 -2.80
CA TYR A 350 5.95 -0.24 -4.00
C TYR A 350 6.25 0.62 -5.23
N ARG A 351 7.35 0.35 -5.93
CA ARG A 351 7.77 1.00 -7.18
C ARG A 351 7.79 2.55 -7.17
N GLY A 352 8.06 3.20 -6.05
CA GLY A 352 8.23 4.67 -6.02
C GLY A 352 9.63 5.13 -6.43
N LEU A 353 9.97 6.41 -6.18
CA LEU A 353 11.36 6.94 -6.32
C LEU A 353 12.15 6.90 -5.01
N GLY A 354 13.47 6.67 -5.09
CA GLY A 354 14.40 6.65 -3.95
C GLY A 354 14.86 5.23 -3.53
N GLY A 355 15.31 5.07 -2.28
CA GLY A 355 15.50 3.80 -1.55
C GLY A 355 14.40 3.53 -0.51
N ILE A 356 14.37 2.37 0.16
CA ILE A 356 13.49 2.16 1.35
C ILE A 356 14.01 3.00 2.51
N GLU A 357 15.31 2.87 2.77
CA GLU A 357 16.11 3.75 3.62
C GLU A 357 16.84 4.77 2.74
N GLN A 358 16.75 6.05 3.09
CA GLN A 358 17.48 7.09 2.37
C GLN A 358 17.83 8.26 3.29
N THR A 359 19.12 8.59 3.36
CA THR A 359 19.57 9.86 3.95
C THR A 359 19.46 10.95 2.90
N LEU A 360 18.66 11.98 3.18
CA LEU A 360 18.45 13.11 2.26
C LEU A 360 19.66 14.06 2.34
N THR A 361 20.37 14.29 1.25
CA THR A 361 21.51 15.23 1.26
C THR A 361 21.07 16.62 0.80
N ALA A 362 21.75 17.66 1.27
CA ALA A 362 21.53 19.01 0.79
C ALA A 362 21.97 19.17 -0.69
N GLN A 363 21.41 20.15 -1.38
CA GLN A 363 21.95 20.62 -2.67
C GLN A 363 23.30 21.33 -2.47
N GLU A 364 24.04 21.58 -3.56
CA GLU A 364 25.35 22.25 -3.52
C GLU A 364 25.28 23.68 -2.94
N ASP A 365 24.18 24.39 -3.19
CA ASP A 365 23.91 25.72 -2.63
C ASP A 365 23.47 25.69 -1.16
N GLY A 366 23.30 24.49 -0.59
CA GLY A 366 22.82 24.27 0.78
C GLY A 366 21.31 24.42 0.96
N GLU A 367 20.57 24.72 -0.11
CA GLU A 367 19.13 24.94 -0.09
C GLU A 367 18.38 23.65 -0.49
N GLY A 368 17.47 23.20 0.37
CA GLY A 368 16.67 22.01 0.10
C GLY A 368 17.47 20.71 -0.06
N VAL A 369 16.86 19.70 -0.68
CA VAL A 369 17.45 18.37 -0.87
C VAL A 369 17.87 18.10 -2.32
N ALA A 370 18.88 17.24 -2.52
CA ALA A 370 19.39 16.90 -3.84
C ALA A 370 18.63 15.75 -4.53
N GLN A 371 17.97 14.87 -3.77
CA GLN A 371 17.33 13.67 -4.30
C GLN A 371 15.82 13.69 -4.11
N ALA A 372 15.10 13.05 -5.04
CA ALA A 372 13.71 12.69 -4.85
C ALA A 372 13.55 11.45 -3.95
N TRP A 373 12.43 11.41 -3.24
CA TRP A 373 11.92 10.23 -2.56
C TRP A 373 10.38 10.31 -2.54
N THR A 374 9.69 9.22 -2.89
CA THR A 374 8.21 9.19 -2.81
C THR A 374 7.66 7.77 -2.70
N THR A 375 6.54 7.64 -1.98
CA THR A 375 5.79 6.38 -1.83
C THR A 375 4.72 6.16 -2.90
N THR A 376 4.55 7.07 -3.88
CA THR A 376 3.63 6.84 -5.02
C THR A 376 4.02 5.62 -5.85
N GLU A 377 3.06 4.85 -6.35
CA GLU A 377 3.34 3.75 -7.29
C GLU A 377 3.57 4.30 -8.70
N ILE A 378 4.78 4.11 -9.22
CA ILE A 378 5.18 4.52 -10.56
C ILE A 378 5.49 3.26 -11.37
N LEU A 379 4.98 3.16 -12.60
CA LEU A 379 5.34 2.09 -13.53
C LEU A 379 6.23 2.65 -14.65
N PRO A 380 7.57 2.50 -14.58
CA PRO A 380 8.44 2.84 -15.70
C PRO A 380 8.14 1.91 -16.89
N GLY A 381 7.80 2.47 -18.06
CA GLY A 381 7.80 1.75 -19.35
C GLY A 381 6.74 0.64 -19.55
N ALA A 382 5.89 0.30 -18.57
CA ALA A 382 4.97 -0.84 -18.67
C ALA A 382 3.79 -0.64 -19.64
N ALA A 383 3.48 0.60 -20.04
CA ALA A 383 2.30 0.88 -20.85
C ALA A 383 2.44 0.60 -22.35
N GLY A 384 3.67 0.52 -22.91
CA GLY A 384 3.92 0.17 -24.32
C GLY A 384 3.06 0.93 -25.36
N GLY A 385 2.46 2.05 -24.96
CA GLY A 385 1.32 2.68 -25.59
C GLY A 385 0.84 3.84 -24.74
N LEU A 386 0.18 4.82 -25.39
CA LEU A 386 -0.37 6.00 -24.74
C LEU A 386 -1.22 5.57 -23.53
N PRO A 387 -0.88 5.99 -22.30
CA PRO A 387 -1.69 5.73 -21.13
C PRO A 387 -3.07 6.41 -21.23
N LEU A 388 -4.10 5.74 -20.71
CA LEU A 388 -5.49 6.20 -20.77
C LEU A 388 -5.83 7.28 -19.73
N VAL A 389 -5.02 7.51 -18.69
CA VAL A 389 -5.29 8.53 -17.63
C VAL A 389 -4.02 9.14 -16.99
N SER A 390 -2.86 8.48 -17.00
CA SER A 390 -1.61 9.04 -16.46
C SER A 390 -0.73 9.57 -17.60
N PRO A 391 -0.05 10.73 -17.56
CA PRO A 391 0.82 11.16 -18.66
C PRO A 391 1.98 10.19 -18.92
N ILE A 392 2.40 10.09 -20.19
CA ILE A 392 3.66 9.44 -20.60
C ILE A 392 4.79 10.02 -19.74
N ILE A 393 5.41 9.18 -18.93
CA ILE A 393 6.70 9.48 -18.29
C ILE A 393 7.70 9.76 -19.43
N PRO A 394 8.43 10.89 -19.44
CA PRO A 394 9.36 11.20 -20.52
C PRO A 394 10.42 10.11 -20.66
N ASP A 395 10.86 9.84 -21.90
CA ASP A 395 11.90 8.85 -22.21
C ASP A 395 13.14 9.03 -21.32
N ALA A 396 13.57 7.94 -20.70
CA ALA A 396 14.63 7.92 -19.69
C ALA A 396 16.02 8.29 -20.22
N GLU A 397 16.22 8.32 -21.55
CA GLU A 397 17.54 8.48 -22.18
C GLU A 397 18.16 9.89 -22.01
N ALA A 398 17.40 10.88 -21.51
CA ALA A 398 17.88 12.25 -21.26
C ALA A 398 17.53 12.79 -19.86
N ALA A 399 17.04 11.95 -18.93
CA ALA A 399 16.41 12.43 -17.72
C ALA A 399 17.23 12.21 -16.43
N ASP A 400 17.26 13.24 -15.58
CA ASP A 400 17.99 13.27 -14.31
C ASP A 400 17.00 13.30 -13.13
N LEU A 401 17.10 12.34 -12.20
CA LEU A 401 16.27 12.30 -10.98
C LEU A 401 16.61 13.40 -9.97
N SER A 402 17.66 14.19 -10.21
CA SER A 402 17.92 15.45 -9.51
C SER A 402 17.18 16.65 -10.13
N ASP A 403 16.55 16.50 -11.29
CA ASP A 403 15.66 17.52 -11.86
C ASP A 403 14.28 17.46 -11.15
N ARG A 404 13.94 18.55 -10.47
CA ARG A 404 12.65 18.72 -9.80
C ARG A 404 11.47 18.60 -10.77
N GLY A 405 11.54 19.27 -11.92
CA GLY A 405 10.47 19.27 -12.91
C GLY A 405 10.23 17.86 -13.45
N TYR A 406 11.31 17.12 -13.72
CA TYR A 406 11.22 15.73 -14.17
C TYR A 406 10.59 14.82 -13.10
N THR A 407 11.04 14.91 -11.85
CA THR A 407 10.53 14.05 -10.77
C THR A 407 9.08 14.37 -10.38
N LEU A 408 8.65 15.63 -10.50
CA LEU A 408 7.23 16.00 -10.34
C LEU A 408 6.34 15.44 -11.46
N GLN A 409 6.86 15.24 -12.68
CA GLN A 409 6.09 14.57 -13.74
C GLN A 409 5.84 13.09 -13.39
N HIS A 410 6.80 12.41 -12.77
CA HIS A 410 6.60 11.04 -12.25
C HIS A 410 5.51 10.99 -11.19
N ARG A 411 5.49 11.98 -10.28
CA ARG A 411 4.43 12.12 -9.27
C ARG A 411 3.04 12.24 -9.90
N LEU A 412 2.88 13.10 -10.90
CA LEU A 412 1.60 13.32 -11.60
C LEU A 412 1.23 12.17 -12.54
N GLY A 413 2.22 11.41 -13.00
CA GLY A 413 2.08 10.19 -13.79
C GLY A 413 1.98 8.90 -12.96
N ALA A 414 1.89 8.99 -11.64
CA ALA A 414 1.76 7.80 -10.80
C ALA A 414 0.47 7.04 -11.15
N TRP A 415 0.55 5.71 -11.15
CA TRP A 415 -0.63 4.86 -11.32
C TRP A 415 -1.53 4.99 -10.08
N ILE A 416 -0.91 4.94 -8.89
CA ILE A 416 -1.54 5.23 -7.62
C ILE A 416 -0.77 6.34 -6.92
N SER A 417 -1.46 7.44 -6.67
CA SER A 417 -0.90 8.60 -5.97
C SER A 417 -0.84 8.40 -4.46
N LYS A 418 -1.71 7.56 -3.90
CA LYS A 418 -1.88 7.37 -2.45
C LYS A 418 -2.13 5.90 -2.12
N MET A 419 -1.06 5.22 -1.74
CA MET A 419 -1.10 3.80 -1.38
C MET A 419 -1.82 3.60 -0.05
N ALA A 420 -2.52 2.48 0.09
CA ALA A 420 -3.07 2.06 1.35
C ALA A 420 -1.95 1.63 2.31
N ARG A 421 -2.00 2.09 3.57
CA ARG A 421 -1.09 1.57 4.61
C ARG A 421 -1.31 0.06 4.75
N GLY A 422 -0.23 -0.72 4.70
CA GLY A 422 -0.26 -2.19 4.65
C GLY A 422 -0.67 -2.79 3.32
N GLY A 423 -0.76 -2.01 2.26
CA GLY A 423 -0.88 -2.51 0.89
C GLY A 423 -0.19 -1.57 -0.07
N GLY A 424 1.12 -1.76 -0.18
CA GLY A 424 2.03 -1.00 -1.04
C GLY A 424 2.76 0.16 -0.35
N THR A 425 2.33 0.61 0.83
CA THR A 425 3.13 1.46 1.74
C THR A 425 3.13 0.91 3.16
N ASP A 426 4.14 1.25 3.97
CA ASP A 426 4.28 0.75 5.34
C ASP A 426 3.19 1.27 6.30
N PHE A 427 3.02 0.58 7.42
CA PHE A 427 2.19 1.04 8.54
C PHE A 427 2.83 2.11 9.40
N ILE A 428 4.15 2.14 9.36
CA ILE A 428 4.94 3.06 10.14
C ILE A 428 5.70 3.98 9.20
N ASP A 429 5.66 5.27 9.49
CA ASP A 429 6.68 6.17 8.99
C ASP A 429 7.78 6.21 10.05
N PHE A 430 9.03 6.15 9.63
CA PHE A 430 10.17 6.19 10.53
C PHE A 430 11.25 7.12 9.99
N GLN A 431 11.79 7.95 10.87
CA GLN A 431 12.88 8.85 10.52
C GLN A 431 13.83 9.02 11.70
N TRP A 432 15.10 9.30 11.41
CA TRP A 432 16.07 9.62 12.46
C TRP A 432 17.14 10.61 12.02
N ARG A 433 17.73 11.25 13.03
CA ARG A 433 18.87 12.15 12.92
C ARG A 433 19.56 12.25 14.28
N ASP A 434 20.89 12.24 14.30
CA ASP A 434 21.71 12.57 15.48
C ASP A 434 21.33 11.81 16.77
N GLY A 435 20.84 10.57 16.66
CA GLY A 435 20.40 9.77 17.80
C GLY A 435 18.92 9.90 18.16
N LEU A 436 18.19 10.83 17.57
CA LEU A 436 16.76 10.98 17.74
C LEU A 436 16.01 10.24 16.63
N ALA A 437 15.15 9.29 17.00
CA ALA A 437 14.22 8.62 16.10
C ALA A 437 12.79 9.15 16.33
N LEU A 438 12.02 9.29 15.25
CA LEU A 438 10.58 9.54 15.28
C LEU A 438 9.88 8.45 14.47
N THR A 439 8.80 7.92 15.02
CA THR A 439 7.88 7.05 14.30
C THR A 439 6.45 7.56 14.38
N SER A 440 5.70 7.39 13.28
CA SER A 440 4.28 7.68 13.20
C SER A 440 3.51 6.47 12.68
N PHE A 441 2.42 6.10 13.34
CA PHE A 441 1.60 4.94 12.94
C PHE A 441 0.20 4.98 13.53
N HIS A 442 -0.70 4.16 13.00
CA HIS A 442 -2.00 3.87 13.59
C HIS A 442 -1.97 2.49 14.24
N ARG A 443 -2.54 2.36 15.44
CA ARG A 443 -2.57 1.08 16.16
C ARG A 443 -3.58 0.10 15.57
N GLN A 444 -4.68 0.61 15.02
CA GLN A 444 -5.75 -0.18 14.40
C GLN A 444 -5.74 0.01 12.90
N GLN A 445 -6.14 -1.04 12.19
CA GLN A 445 -6.34 -0.95 10.75
C GLN A 445 -7.69 -0.38 10.39
N GLY A 446 -7.68 0.40 9.32
CA GLY A 446 -8.86 1.00 8.74
C GLY A 446 -8.64 1.29 7.27
N ALA A 447 -9.37 2.24 6.75
CA ALA A 447 -9.21 2.72 5.38
C ALA A 447 -8.19 3.86 5.31
N LEU A 448 -6.96 3.54 5.69
CA LEU A 448 -5.84 4.47 5.80
C LEU A 448 -5.00 4.44 4.53
N ARG A 449 -4.76 5.63 3.97
CA ARG A 449 -3.78 5.86 2.91
C ARG A 449 -2.73 6.84 3.36
N ALA A 450 -1.52 6.68 2.86
CA ALA A 450 -0.43 7.59 3.16
C ALA A 450 0.39 7.91 1.92
N LEU A 451 0.90 9.13 1.91
CA LEU A 451 1.87 9.61 0.96
C LEU A 451 2.93 10.38 1.72
N THR A 452 4.17 9.92 1.64
CA THR A 452 5.32 10.72 2.02
C THR A 452 6.06 11.06 0.72
N GLU A 453 6.53 12.29 0.58
CA GLU A 453 7.23 12.73 -0.63
C GLU A 453 8.16 13.91 -0.38
N ILE A 454 9.27 13.92 -1.11
CA ILE A 454 10.18 15.06 -1.20
C ILE A 454 10.87 15.03 -2.57
N PHE A 455 11.05 16.20 -3.17
CA PHE A 455 11.64 16.36 -4.49
C PHE A 455 12.86 17.29 -4.43
N PRO A 456 13.76 17.24 -5.43
CA PRO A 456 14.91 18.13 -5.47
C PRO A 456 14.52 19.60 -5.25
N GLY A 457 15.28 20.31 -4.42
CA GLY A 457 15.02 21.68 -3.99
C GLY A 457 13.97 21.85 -2.89
N ASP A 458 13.26 20.80 -2.47
CA ASP A 458 12.35 20.90 -1.31
C ASP A 458 13.13 21.02 0.00
N GLN A 459 12.66 21.90 0.89
CA GLN A 459 13.23 22.10 2.22
C GLN A 459 12.56 21.26 3.32
N GLN A 460 11.35 20.75 3.06
CA GLN A 460 10.53 20.00 4.00
C GLN A 460 10.07 18.66 3.42
N LEU A 461 9.90 17.66 4.28
CA LEU A 461 9.38 16.35 3.91
C LEU A 461 7.86 16.40 3.95
N SER A 462 7.21 16.32 2.79
CA SER A 462 5.76 16.35 2.71
C SER A 462 5.16 15.02 3.17
N GLN A 463 4.14 15.10 4.03
CA GLN A 463 3.38 13.96 4.50
C GLN A 463 1.87 14.21 4.42
N THR A 464 1.16 13.22 3.90
CA THR A 464 -0.30 13.18 3.87
C THR A 464 -0.77 11.84 4.42
N ASP A 465 -1.68 11.89 5.38
CA ASP A 465 -2.45 10.75 5.85
C ASP A 465 -3.93 10.97 5.53
N GLU A 466 -4.58 9.99 4.92
CA GLU A 466 -6.01 10.06 4.61
C GLU A 466 -6.77 8.95 5.32
N TYR A 467 -7.82 9.35 6.04
CA TYR A 467 -8.78 8.44 6.66
C TYR A 467 -10.07 8.45 5.84
N TRP A 468 -10.33 7.37 5.11
CA TRP A 468 -11.51 7.21 4.27
C TRP A 468 -12.66 6.54 5.04
N PHE A 469 -13.89 6.89 4.69
CA PHE A 469 -15.12 6.35 5.30
C PHE A 469 -16.29 6.47 4.33
N ALA A 470 -17.44 5.87 4.65
CA ALA A 470 -18.66 6.08 3.88
C ALA A 470 -19.11 7.55 3.97
N ASN A 471 -19.66 8.10 2.89
CA ASN A 471 -20.09 9.47 2.80
C ASN A 471 -21.06 9.81 3.95
N SER A 472 -20.64 10.73 4.82
CA SER A 472 -21.31 10.98 6.10
C SER A 472 -21.14 12.43 6.55
N ALA A 473 -22.10 12.92 7.33
CA ALA A 473 -21.99 14.18 8.06
C ALA A 473 -21.19 14.03 9.36
N GLN A 474 -20.98 12.79 9.84
CA GLN A 474 -20.25 12.49 11.06
C GLN A 474 -19.16 11.44 10.82
N ALA A 475 -17.98 11.66 11.36
CA ALA A 475 -16.89 10.69 11.31
C ALA A 475 -15.94 10.85 12.49
N SER A 476 -15.29 9.76 12.88
CA SER A 476 -14.18 9.77 13.84
C SER A 476 -13.01 8.99 13.25
N THR A 477 -11.81 9.55 13.35
CA THR A 477 -10.60 8.90 12.84
C THR A 477 -9.99 8.01 13.92
N GLN A 478 -9.30 6.96 13.49
CA GLN A 478 -8.46 6.18 14.40
C GLN A 478 -7.29 7.03 14.94
N PRO A 479 -6.90 6.87 16.22
CA PRO A 479 -5.74 7.58 16.75
C PRO A 479 -4.45 7.29 15.98
N GLN A 480 -3.76 8.35 15.56
CA GLN A 480 -2.39 8.30 15.05
C GLN A 480 -1.42 8.60 16.19
N TYR A 481 -0.38 7.79 16.33
CA TYR A 481 0.67 7.95 17.32
C TYR A 481 1.84 8.67 16.68
N PHE A 482 2.43 9.62 17.41
CA PHE A 482 3.70 10.28 17.08
C PHE A 482 4.62 10.06 18.27
N LEU A 483 5.60 9.19 18.10
CA LEU A 483 6.47 8.73 19.17
C LEU A 483 7.92 8.96 18.79
N ALA A 484 8.69 9.56 19.69
CA ALA A 484 10.11 9.73 19.49
C ALA A 484 10.93 9.07 20.62
N LEU A 485 12.15 8.70 20.26
CA LEU A 485 13.13 8.06 21.11
C LEU A 485 14.45 8.80 20.96
N ASP A 486 14.94 9.37 22.06
CA ASP A 486 16.29 9.92 22.13
C ASP A 486 17.27 8.83 22.60
N MET A 487 18.15 8.43 21.69
CA MET A 487 19.25 7.50 21.97
C MET A 487 20.55 8.22 22.32
N GLY A 488 20.55 9.55 22.37
CA GLY A 488 21.73 10.39 22.52
C GLY A 488 22.58 10.47 21.25
N SER A 489 23.45 11.49 21.20
CA SER A 489 24.30 11.76 20.03
C SER A 489 25.14 10.54 19.60
N HIS A 490 25.40 10.42 18.29
CA HIS A 490 26.27 9.40 17.69
C HIS A 490 25.75 7.94 17.72
N THR A 491 24.43 7.75 17.60
CA THR A 491 23.87 6.39 17.46
C THR A 491 24.16 5.81 16.07
N PRO A 492 24.79 4.63 15.96
CA PRO A 492 25.15 4.04 14.68
C PRO A 492 23.93 3.50 13.91
N ARG A 493 24.04 3.39 12.59
CA ARG A 493 22.96 2.93 11.69
C ARG A 493 22.34 1.60 12.13
N HIS A 494 23.15 0.61 12.51
CA HIS A 494 22.64 -0.72 12.89
C HIS A 494 21.71 -0.69 14.11
N GLU A 495 21.95 0.21 15.07
CA GLU A 495 21.03 0.42 16.19
C GLU A 495 19.71 1.03 15.71
N MET A 496 19.75 2.03 14.83
CA MET A 496 18.54 2.66 14.28
C MET A 496 17.70 1.70 13.43
N VAL A 497 18.35 0.87 12.61
CA VAL A 497 17.65 -0.19 11.86
C VAL A 497 17.03 -1.21 12.81
N SER A 498 17.71 -1.55 13.92
CA SER A 498 17.13 -2.44 14.95
C SER A 498 15.90 -1.81 15.62
N ARG A 499 15.94 -0.50 15.94
CA ARG A 499 14.77 0.23 16.47
C ARG A 499 13.60 0.24 15.47
N TRP A 500 13.87 0.43 14.19
CA TRP A 500 12.83 0.30 13.16
C TRP A 500 12.22 -1.11 13.14
N GLN A 501 13.04 -2.17 13.16
CA GLN A 501 12.55 -3.56 13.14
C GLN A 501 11.70 -3.90 14.36
N GLU A 502 12.03 -3.34 15.53
CA GLU A 502 11.27 -3.50 16.76
C GLU A 502 9.91 -2.82 16.69
N VAL A 503 9.88 -1.55 16.25
CA VAL A 503 8.64 -0.79 16.07
C VAL A 503 7.76 -1.48 15.02
N ALA A 504 8.33 -1.83 13.88
CA ALA A 504 7.62 -2.55 12.81
C ALA A 504 7.04 -3.88 13.33
N GLY A 505 7.83 -4.67 14.08
CA GLY A 505 7.36 -5.92 14.69
C GLY A 505 6.22 -5.69 15.68
N GLN A 506 6.36 -4.72 16.59
CA GLN A 506 5.37 -4.43 17.62
C GLN A 506 4.04 -3.93 17.03
N VAL A 507 4.09 -3.00 16.06
CA VAL A 507 2.89 -2.48 15.39
C VAL A 507 2.18 -3.60 14.62
N ARG A 508 2.96 -4.48 13.99
CA ARG A 508 2.42 -5.68 13.35
C ARG A 508 1.66 -6.55 14.36
N ASP A 509 2.29 -6.88 15.49
CA ASP A 509 1.67 -7.71 16.51
C ASP A 509 0.35 -7.09 17.03
N TRP A 510 0.33 -5.78 17.30
CA TRP A 510 -0.89 -5.08 17.74
C TRP A 510 -2.02 -5.11 16.72
N VAL A 511 -1.70 -4.87 15.45
CA VAL A 511 -2.71 -4.89 14.38
C VAL A 511 -3.22 -6.31 14.15
N ALA A 512 -2.35 -7.32 14.19
CA ALA A 512 -2.75 -8.70 14.08
C ALA A 512 -3.68 -9.11 15.25
N GLU A 513 -3.34 -8.71 16.47
CA GLU A 513 -4.17 -8.92 17.67
C GLU A 513 -5.54 -8.25 17.54
N ASP A 514 -5.58 -6.96 17.13
CA ASP A 514 -6.81 -6.18 16.98
C ASP A 514 -7.77 -6.78 15.94
N LEU A 515 -7.24 -7.29 14.82
CA LEU A 515 -8.03 -7.96 13.78
C LEU A 515 -8.34 -9.43 14.11
N GLY A 516 -7.65 -10.01 15.08
CA GLY A 516 -7.61 -11.46 15.30
C GLY A 516 -7.02 -12.22 14.10
N PHE A 517 -6.02 -11.65 13.42
CA PHE A 517 -5.34 -12.24 12.28
C PHE A 517 -4.26 -13.21 12.74
N VAL A 518 -4.20 -14.40 12.13
CA VAL A 518 -3.14 -15.39 12.39
C VAL A 518 -1.94 -15.11 11.49
N GLN A 519 -0.92 -14.46 12.06
CA GLN A 519 0.32 -14.17 11.33
C GLN A 519 1.14 -15.46 11.18
N VAL A 520 1.67 -15.68 9.98
CA VAL A 520 2.56 -16.81 9.69
C VAL A 520 3.95 -16.32 9.31
N ALA A 521 4.97 -17.12 9.62
CA ALA A 521 6.33 -16.87 9.17
C ALA A 521 6.48 -17.26 7.68
N PRO A 522 7.30 -16.53 6.91
CA PRO A 522 7.67 -17.00 5.58
C PRO A 522 8.51 -18.27 5.71
N LEU A 523 8.16 -19.29 4.93
CA LEU A 523 8.85 -20.57 4.90
C LEU A 523 9.68 -20.70 3.61
N PRO A 524 10.65 -21.63 3.56
CA PRO A 524 11.34 -21.95 2.32
C PRO A 524 10.36 -22.25 1.18
N ALA A 525 10.41 -21.43 0.14
CA ALA A 525 9.42 -21.43 -0.92
C ALA A 525 10.04 -21.54 -2.31
N VAL A 526 9.23 -22.04 -3.24
CA VAL A 526 9.42 -21.92 -4.69
C VAL A 526 8.17 -21.31 -5.30
N GLY A 527 8.36 -20.48 -6.33
CA GLY A 527 7.24 -20.07 -7.16
C GLY A 527 7.08 -21.01 -8.35
N TRP A 528 5.84 -21.21 -8.77
CA TRP A 528 5.44 -22.12 -9.83
C TRP A 528 4.53 -21.40 -10.82
N LEU A 529 4.97 -21.30 -12.08
CA LEU A 529 4.26 -20.55 -13.10
C LEU A 529 4.05 -21.36 -14.39
N HIS A 530 2.81 -21.73 -14.69
CA HIS A 530 2.43 -22.40 -15.93
C HIS A 530 1.12 -21.86 -16.46
N GLU A 531 1.11 -21.24 -17.63
CA GLU A 531 0.00 -20.40 -18.15
C GLU A 531 -1.40 -21.02 -18.22
N THR A 532 -1.56 -22.34 -18.05
CA THR A 532 -2.80 -23.05 -18.41
C THR A 532 -3.33 -24.03 -17.37
N GLY A 533 -2.70 -24.13 -16.18
CA GLY A 533 -3.21 -24.95 -15.06
C GLY A 533 -3.55 -26.40 -15.43
N ARG A 534 -2.91 -26.98 -16.45
CA ARG A 534 -3.43 -28.22 -17.07
C ARG A 534 -3.24 -29.45 -16.19
N PRO A 535 -4.11 -30.46 -16.31
CA PRO A 535 -4.06 -31.66 -15.47
C PRO A 535 -2.73 -32.40 -15.57
N GLU A 536 -2.10 -32.43 -16.75
CA GLU A 536 -0.81 -33.10 -16.95
C GLU A 536 0.33 -32.51 -16.11
N TYR A 537 0.32 -31.19 -15.85
CA TYR A 537 1.35 -30.55 -15.04
C TYR A 537 1.18 -30.88 -13.56
N TYR A 538 -0.07 -30.88 -13.07
CA TYR A 538 -0.38 -31.32 -11.72
C TYR A 538 0.00 -32.77 -11.50
N ARG A 539 -0.33 -33.65 -12.46
CA ARG A 539 0.06 -35.06 -12.42
C ARG A 539 1.58 -35.22 -12.35
N TRP A 540 2.30 -34.56 -13.25
CA TRP A 540 3.77 -34.63 -13.27
C TRP A 540 4.40 -34.10 -11.99
N LYS A 541 3.94 -32.95 -11.48
CA LYS A 541 4.42 -32.41 -10.19
C LYS A 541 4.10 -33.33 -9.02
N ALA A 542 2.94 -33.97 -9.05
CA ALA A 542 2.59 -34.96 -8.04
C ALA A 542 3.48 -36.22 -8.11
N GLU A 543 3.80 -36.69 -9.30
CA GLU A 543 4.56 -37.94 -9.45
C GLU A 543 6.04 -37.79 -9.08
N GLU A 544 6.67 -36.66 -9.39
CA GLU A 544 8.12 -36.52 -9.28
C GLU A 544 8.56 -35.18 -8.66
N GLY A 545 7.85 -34.09 -8.96
CA GLY A 545 8.31 -32.73 -8.62
C GLY A 545 8.23 -32.37 -7.14
N ILE A 546 7.16 -32.80 -6.46
CA ILE A 546 6.91 -32.33 -5.08
C ILE A 546 7.86 -32.95 -4.06
N GLN A 547 8.19 -34.23 -4.22
CA GLN A 547 9.18 -34.89 -3.37
C GLN A 547 10.56 -34.27 -3.56
N GLN A 548 10.95 -33.98 -4.82
CA GLN A 548 12.20 -33.29 -5.11
C GLN A 548 12.28 -31.91 -4.42
N TRP A 549 11.20 -31.14 -4.45
CA TRP A 549 11.12 -29.86 -3.73
C TRP A 549 11.20 -30.06 -2.22
N TYR A 550 10.48 -31.03 -1.67
CA TYR A 550 10.52 -31.32 -0.23
C TYR A 550 11.92 -31.71 0.25
N ASP A 551 12.59 -32.60 -0.49
CA ASP A 551 13.96 -33.06 -0.21
C ASP A 551 14.96 -31.91 -0.32
N ALA A 552 14.72 -30.97 -1.24
CA ALA A 552 15.50 -29.73 -1.32
C ALA A 552 15.21 -28.78 -0.15
N GLY A 553 14.19 -29.03 0.67
CA GLY A 553 13.84 -28.23 1.84
C GLY A 553 12.68 -27.25 1.61
N VAL A 554 11.97 -27.32 0.50
CA VAL A 554 10.80 -26.47 0.23
C VAL A 554 9.65 -26.84 1.18
N ARG A 555 8.94 -25.83 1.69
CA ARG A 555 7.76 -25.94 2.56
C ARG A 555 6.57 -25.14 2.05
N THR A 556 6.77 -24.24 1.09
CA THR A 556 5.69 -23.46 0.46
C THR A 556 5.84 -23.44 -1.05
N VAL A 557 4.74 -23.68 -1.77
CA VAL A 557 4.65 -23.52 -3.22
C VAL A 557 3.69 -22.37 -3.50
N ILE A 558 4.15 -21.38 -4.25
CA ILE A 558 3.35 -20.21 -4.63
C ILE A 558 3.03 -20.32 -6.12
N THR A 559 1.79 -20.14 -6.53
CA THR A 559 1.44 -20.17 -7.95
C THR A 559 0.59 -18.99 -8.42
N HIS A 560 0.84 -18.54 -9.64
CA HIS A 560 -0.03 -17.63 -10.39
C HIS A 560 -1.09 -18.40 -11.22
N THR A 561 -1.01 -19.73 -11.31
CA THR A 561 -1.84 -20.48 -12.27
C THR A 561 -2.52 -21.71 -11.67
N PRO A 562 -3.53 -21.49 -10.81
CA PRO A 562 -4.19 -22.59 -10.13
C PRO A 562 -5.08 -23.42 -11.07
N GLY A 563 -5.72 -22.85 -12.09
CA GLY A 563 -6.79 -23.55 -12.82
C GLY A 563 -8.18 -23.10 -12.40
N TRP A 564 -8.32 -21.82 -12.07
CA TRP A 564 -9.62 -21.14 -12.00
C TRP A 564 -10.38 -21.27 -13.31
N TYR A 565 -11.70 -21.15 -13.24
CA TYR A 565 -12.50 -20.99 -14.45
C TYR A 565 -12.15 -19.65 -15.14
N THR A 566 -11.41 -19.75 -16.24
CA THR A 566 -10.89 -18.62 -17.03
C THR A 566 -11.41 -18.64 -18.47
N GLU A 567 -11.05 -17.60 -19.24
CA GLU A 567 -11.37 -17.48 -20.67
C GLU A 567 -11.00 -18.73 -21.49
N GLN A 568 -9.86 -19.36 -21.16
CA GLN A 568 -9.39 -20.55 -21.86
C GLN A 568 -10.35 -21.73 -21.68
N HIS A 569 -10.88 -21.92 -20.48
CA HIS A 569 -11.83 -22.99 -20.19
C HIS A 569 -13.14 -22.80 -20.94
N ARG A 570 -13.64 -21.55 -21.00
CA ARG A 570 -14.83 -21.19 -21.79
C ARG A 570 -14.65 -21.45 -23.29
N ASN A 571 -13.46 -21.15 -23.83
CA ASN A 571 -13.18 -21.27 -25.26
C ASN A 571 -12.78 -22.70 -25.70
N GLY A 572 -12.46 -23.57 -24.74
CA GLY A 572 -12.02 -24.95 -24.92
C GLY A 572 -10.51 -25.12 -24.72
N PRO A 573 -10.04 -26.30 -24.26
CA PRO A 573 -8.68 -26.51 -23.73
C PRO A 573 -7.54 -26.27 -24.74
N HIS A 574 -7.85 -26.31 -26.03
CA HIS A 574 -6.89 -26.13 -27.13
C HIS A 574 -6.98 -24.76 -27.81
N LYS A 575 -7.90 -23.87 -27.41
CA LYS A 575 -7.99 -22.53 -27.98
C LYS A 575 -7.22 -21.55 -27.10
N PRO A 576 -6.23 -20.81 -27.64
CA PRO A 576 -5.58 -19.75 -26.89
C PRO A 576 -6.63 -18.70 -26.46
N ALA A 577 -6.41 -18.04 -25.33
CA ALA A 577 -7.17 -16.85 -24.96
C ALA A 577 -7.18 -15.85 -26.15
N THR A 578 -8.27 -15.12 -26.35
CA THR A 578 -8.57 -14.40 -27.61
C THR A 578 -7.61 -13.25 -28.00
N HIS A 579 -6.50 -13.05 -27.27
CA HIS A 579 -5.45 -12.11 -27.67
C HIS A 579 -4.30 -12.79 -28.41
N THR A 580 -4.12 -12.32 -29.65
CA THR A 580 -3.20 -12.75 -30.71
C THR A 580 -1.71 -12.49 -30.46
N ARG A 581 -1.20 -12.70 -29.26
CA ARG A 581 0.23 -13.00 -29.05
C ARG A 581 0.34 -14.08 -27.99
N PRO A 582 1.13 -15.15 -28.20
CA PRO A 582 1.71 -15.87 -27.07
C PRO A 582 2.64 -14.86 -26.39
N ALA A 583 2.10 -14.08 -25.46
CA ALA A 583 2.95 -13.40 -24.50
C ALA A 583 3.49 -14.53 -23.62
N PRO A 584 4.81 -14.73 -23.49
CA PRO A 584 5.40 -15.73 -22.58
C PRO A 584 5.21 -15.36 -21.09
N PHE A 585 4.11 -14.65 -20.78
CA PHE A 585 3.90 -13.89 -19.56
C PHE A 585 2.47 -14.18 -19.06
N GLY A 586 2.37 -14.75 -17.86
CA GLY A 586 1.14 -15.31 -17.29
C GLY A 586 -0.07 -14.37 -17.34
N ASN A 587 -1.01 -14.69 -18.22
CA ASN A 587 -2.17 -13.87 -18.57
C ASN A 587 -3.47 -14.31 -17.83
N SER A 588 -3.36 -14.84 -16.60
CA SER A 588 -4.48 -15.46 -15.88
C SER A 588 -5.44 -14.48 -15.18
N ASN A 589 -5.21 -13.16 -15.28
CA ASN A 589 -6.02 -12.15 -14.59
C ASN A 589 -7.50 -12.08 -15.06
N ARG A 590 -7.86 -12.82 -16.11
CA ARG A 590 -9.24 -12.90 -16.65
C ARG A 590 -10.00 -14.09 -16.07
N VAL A 591 -10.23 -14.05 -14.77
CA VAL A 591 -11.02 -15.06 -14.05
C VAL A 591 -12.50 -14.80 -14.26
N PHE A 592 -13.25 -15.84 -14.65
CA PHE A 592 -14.70 -15.80 -14.82
C PHE A 592 -15.42 -16.28 -13.55
N ASP A 593 -14.81 -17.21 -12.82
CA ASP A 593 -15.30 -17.68 -11.52
C ASP A 593 -14.15 -18.28 -10.69
N TRP A 594 -14.26 -18.19 -9.36
CA TRP A 594 -13.34 -18.75 -8.36
C TRP A 594 -13.67 -20.21 -8.02
N VAL A 595 -13.98 -20.99 -9.05
CA VAL A 595 -14.18 -22.43 -8.94
C VAL A 595 -13.08 -23.15 -9.73
N ILE A 596 -12.69 -24.32 -9.23
CA ILE A 596 -11.75 -25.19 -9.93
C ILE A 596 -12.50 -26.00 -10.98
N THR A 597 -11.92 -26.09 -12.18
CA THR A 597 -12.53 -26.82 -13.30
C THR A 597 -12.39 -28.33 -13.14
N ASP A 598 -13.36 -29.08 -13.65
CA ASP A 598 -13.44 -30.53 -13.43
C ASP A 598 -12.28 -31.32 -14.03
N ASP A 599 -11.67 -30.81 -15.10
CA ASP A 599 -10.53 -31.43 -15.76
C ASP A 599 -9.27 -31.42 -14.89
N VAL A 600 -9.05 -30.37 -14.09
CA VAL A 600 -7.86 -30.22 -13.23
C VAL A 600 -8.11 -30.72 -11.80
N ARG A 601 -9.37 -30.78 -11.36
CA ARG A 601 -9.80 -31.09 -9.99
C ARG A 601 -9.15 -32.34 -9.42
N ALA A 602 -9.15 -33.46 -10.16
CA ALA A 602 -8.62 -34.73 -9.68
C ALA A 602 -7.09 -34.71 -9.50
N GLU A 603 -6.36 -34.18 -10.48
CA GLU A 603 -4.89 -34.10 -10.42
C GLU A 603 -4.41 -33.06 -9.42
N TRP A 604 -5.15 -31.96 -9.26
CA TRP A 604 -4.93 -31.01 -8.17
C TRP A 604 -5.06 -31.71 -6.83
N ARG A 605 -6.17 -32.43 -6.58
CA ARG A 605 -6.38 -33.13 -5.31
C ARG A 605 -5.21 -34.06 -5.00
N ARG A 606 -4.74 -34.82 -5.99
CA ARG A 606 -3.56 -35.69 -5.86
C ARG A 606 -2.30 -34.90 -5.48
N PHE A 607 -2.03 -33.79 -6.16
CA PHE A 607 -0.91 -32.90 -5.83
C PHE A 607 -1.00 -32.36 -4.40
N GLN A 608 -2.20 -31.96 -3.96
CA GLN A 608 -2.43 -31.44 -2.61
C GLN A 608 -2.35 -32.50 -1.53
N GLU A 609 -2.83 -33.72 -1.78
CA GLU A 609 -2.72 -34.83 -0.84
C GLU A 609 -1.25 -35.11 -0.53
N GLN A 610 -0.39 -35.15 -1.56
CA GLN A 610 1.05 -35.32 -1.37
C GLN A 610 1.71 -34.11 -0.72
N ALA A 611 1.32 -32.88 -1.09
CA ALA A 611 1.83 -31.67 -0.45
C ALA A 611 1.56 -31.72 1.05
N ARG A 612 0.34 -32.11 1.44
CA ARG A 612 -0.09 -32.26 2.82
C ARG A 612 0.65 -33.40 3.54
N GLU A 613 0.84 -34.56 2.91
CA GLU A 613 1.65 -35.66 3.46
C GLU A 613 3.07 -35.22 3.79
N LEU A 614 3.63 -34.31 2.99
CA LEU A 614 4.95 -33.72 3.17
C LEU A 614 4.96 -32.46 4.06
N GLY A 615 3.80 -32.00 4.54
CA GLY A 615 3.68 -30.79 5.36
C GLY A 615 4.03 -29.49 4.60
N MET A 616 3.80 -29.46 3.29
CA MET A 616 3.99 -28.29 2.44
C MET A 616 2.69 -27.51 2.24
N THR A 617 2.75 -26.19 2.18
CA THR A 617 1.61 -25.34 1.81
C THR A 617 1.59 -25.00 0.34
N TYR A 618 0.38 -24.82 -0.18
CA TYR A 618 0.14 -24.33 -1.51
C TYR A 618 -0.66 -23.02 -1.49
N HIS A 619 -0.02 -21.96 -1.97
CA HIS A 619 -0.59 -20.62 -2.07
C HIS A 619 -0.99 -20.35 -3.51
N ILE A 620 -2.29 -20.17 -3.73
CA ILE A 620 -2.84 -20.01 -5.08
C ILE A 620 -3.24 -18.60 -5.40
N TYR A 621 -3.09 -18.23 -6.66
CA TYR A 621 -3.53 -16.95 -7.20
C TYR A 621 -4.96 -16.58 -6.76
N LEU A 622 -5.16 -15.35 -6.31
CA LEU A 622 -6.46 -14.71 -6.21
C LEU A 622 -6.31 -13.30 -6.81
N GLY A 623 -7.32 -12.86 -7.56
CA GLY A 623 -7.44 -11.48 -8.03
C GLY A 623 -8.62 -10.79 -7.35
N GLY A 624 -8.55 -9.47 -7.17
CA GLY A 624 -9.64 -8.68 -6.57
C GLY A 624 -10.79 -8.39 -7.55
N MET A 625 -10.79 -9.00 -8.73
CA MET A 625 -11.71 -8.72 -9.82
C MET A 625 -12.08 -9.98 -10.59
N VAL A 626 -13.24 -9.97 -11.22
CA VAL A 626 -13.73 -11.03 -12.13
C VAL A 626 -14.23 -10.45 -13.44
N ARG A 627 -14.42 -11.30 -14.42
CA ARG A 627 -15.07 -10.97 -15.69
C ARG A 627 -16.57 -10.74 -15.46
N GLN A 628 -17.08 -9.60 -15.92
CA GLN A 628 -18.48 -9.22 -15.76
C GLN A 628 -19.47 -10.16 -16.49
N ASP A 629 -18.99 -10.94 -17.47
CA ASP A 629 -19.74 -11.95 -18.20
C ASP A 629 -19.44 -13.39 -17.73
N GLY A 630 -18.82 -13.54 -16.56
CA GLY A 630 -18.58 -14.85 -15.96
C GLY A 630 -19.68 -15.32 -15.02
N PRO A 631 -19.73 -16.64 -14.74
CA PRO A 631 -20.77 -17.24 -13.90
C PRO A 631 -20.88 -16.57 -12.52
N PHE A 632 -19.76 -16.18 -11.92
CA PHE A 632 -19.75 -15.44 -10.65
C PHE A 632 -20.53 -14.11 -10.77
N ALA A 633 -20.27 -13.35 -11.83
CA ALA A 633 -20.92 -12.06 -12.05
C ALA A 633 -22.39 -12.22 -12.49
N GLU A 634 -22.73 -13.30 -13.20
CA GLU A 634 -24.11 -13.65 -13.53
C GLU A 634 -24.93 -13.99 -12.28
N GLU A 635 -24.35 -14.73 -11.34
CA GLU A 635 -24.98 -15.08 -10.05
C GLU A 635 -25.18 -13.84 -9.16
N VAL A 636 -24.15 -13.00 -9.02
CA VAL A 636 -24.21 -11.76 -8.23
C VAL A 636 -25.15 -10.74 -8.89
N GLY A 637 -25.22 -10.73 -10.22
CA GLY A 637 -26.00 -9.77 -11.00
C GLY A 637 -25.21 -8.52 -11.43
N ARG A 638 -25.79 -7.77 -12.37
CA ARG A 638 -25.13 -6.64 -13.04
C ARG A 638 -25.40 -5.27 -12.42
N ASN A 639 -26.07 -5.22 -11.26
CA ASN A 639 -26.32 -3.95 -10.58
C ASN A 639 -24.97 -3.31 -10.20
N PRO A 640 -24.68 -2.06 -10.62
CA PRO A 640 -23.44 -1.37 -10.25
C PRO A 640 -23.18 -1.33 -8.73
N ALA A 641 -24.23 -1.32 -7.91
CA ALA A 641 -24.10 -1.38 -6.45
C ALA A 641 -23.43 -2.66 -5.93
N HIS A 642 -23.38 -3.72 -6.73
CA HIS A 642 -22.74 -4.98 -6.36
C HIS A 642 -21.24 -5.00 -6.69
N TRP A 643 -20.69 -3.96 -7.30
CA TRP A 643 -19.30 -3.94 -7.78
C TRP A 643 -18.56 -2.69 -7.29
N GLY A 644 -17.24 -2.79 -7.19
CA GLY A 644 -16.39 -1.67 -6.78
C GLY A 644 -16.41 -0.57 -7.83
N MET A 645 -16.69 0.67 -7.42
CA MET A 645 -16.77 1.85 -8.29
C MET A 645 -16.10 3.03 -7.59
N ASN A 646 -15.07 3.59 -8.21
CA ASN A 646 -14.29 4.68 -7.61
C ASN A 646 -14.83 6.08 -7.91
N ILE A 647 -15.75 6.20 -8.86
CA ILE A 647 -16.40 7.45 -9.23
C ILE A 647 -17.92 7.21 -9.26
N PRO A 648 -18.75 8.16 -8.77
CA PRO A 648 -20.19 8.11 -8.94
C PRO A 648 -20.64 8.03 -10.40
N GLY A 649 -21.67 7.25 -10.66
CA GLY A 649 -22.28 7.14 -11.99
C GLY A 649 -21.43 6.42 -13.04
N ASN A 650 -20.32 5.82 -12.63
CA ASN A 650 -19.49 5.04 -13.53
C ASN A 650 -20.05 3.63 -13.75
N ASP A 651 -19.97 3.14 -14.98
CA ASP A 651 -20.53 1.85 -15.39
C ASP A 651 -19.56 0.67 -15.15
N HIS A 652 -18.29 0.94 -14.84
CA HIS A 652 -17.23 -0.07 -14.73
C HIS A 652 -16.23 0.23 -13.62
N SER A 653 -15.68 -0.80 -12.96
CA SER A 653 -14.62 -0.60 -11.97
C SER A 653 -13.33 -0.06 -12.60
N HIS A 654 -12.57 0.73 -11.85
CA HIS A 654 -11.22 1.16 -12.24
C HIS A 654 -10.22 0.03 -12.00
N GLY A 655 -9.15 -0.05 -12.81
CA GLY A 655 -8.11 -1.08 -12.64
C GLY A 655 -7.77 -1.78 -13.95
N TYR A 656 -8.69 -2.64 -14.41
CA TYR A 656 -8.44 -3.53 -15.54
C TYR A 656 -9.72 -3.80 -16.33
N PRO A 657 -10.22 -2.87 -17.15
CA PRO A 657 -11.33 -3.18 -18.04
C PRO A 657 -10.96 -4.39 -18.91
N PRO A 658 -11.83 -5.41 -19.01
CA PRO A 658 -13.25 -5.35 -18.66
C PRO A 658 -13.65 -6.05 -17.35
N LEU A 659 -12.70 -6.24 -16.44
CA LEU A 659 -12.94 -6.84 -15.14
C LEU A 659 -13.75 -5.89 -14.26
N VAL A 660 -14.55 -6.47 -13.36
CA VAL A 660 -15.30 -5.78 -12.31
C VAL A 660 -14.73 -6.14 -10.94
N ALA A 661 -14.46 -5.13 -10.12
CA ALA A 661 -13.91 -5.29 -8.78
C ALA A 661 -14.93 -5.82 -7.78
N HIS A 662 -14.49 -6.73 -6.90
CA HIS A 662 -15.32 -7.26 -5.83
C HIS A 662 -15.72 -6.16 -4.84
N ASN A 663 -17.02 -6.01 -4.62
CA ASN A 663 -17.54 -5.16 -3.57
C ASN A 663 -17.93 -5.98 -2.33
N LEU A 664 -17.12 -5.91 -1.28
CA LEU A 664 -17.38 -6.64 -0.03
C LEU A 664 -18.44 -5.99 0.88
N TYR A 665 -19.03 -4.86 0.48
CA TYR A 665 -20.25 -4.37 1.13
C TYR A 665 -21.51 -4.99 0.53
N ALA A 666 -21.42 -5.58 -0.67
CA ALA A 666 -22.52 -6.31 -1.29
C ALA A 666 -22.56 -7.75 -0.71
N PRO A 667 -23.58 -8.12 0.08
CA PRO A 667 -23.59 -9.42 0.79
C PRO A 667 -23.47 -10.63 -0.15
N GLY A 668 -24.03 -10.53 -1.36
CA GLY A 668 -23.93 -11.59 -2.37
C GLY A 668 -22.51 -11.81 -2.88
N VAL A 669 -21.70 -10.75 -2.99
CA VAL A 669 -20.30 -10.86 -3.42
C VAL A 669 -19.44 -11.46 -2.30
N GLU A 670 -19.54 -10.93 -1.09
CA GLU A 670 -18.76 -11.42 0.06
C GLU A 670 -19.09 -12.89 0.36
N ALA A 671 -20.37 -13.23 0.44
CA ALA A 671 -20.81 -14.60 0.70
C ALA A 671 -20.46 -15.54 -0.45
N GLY A 672 -20.66 -15.11 -1.71
CA GLY A 672 -20.35 -15.90 -2.89
C GLY A 672 -18.85 -16.20 -3.02
N LEU A 673 -18.00 -15.18 -2.81
CA LEU A 673 -16.54 -15.34 -2.81
C LEU A 673 -16.07 -16.25 -1.67
N THR A 674 -16.52 -15.98 -0.45
CA THR A 674 -16.14 -16.76 0.73
C THR A 674 -16.55 -18.22 0.56
N SER A 675 -17.79 -18.48 0.16
CA SER A 675 -18.30 -19.84 -0.08
C SER A 675 -17.42 -20.62 -1.07
N ARG A 676 -17.02 -20.00 -2.18
CA ARG A 676 -16.15 -20.61 -3.19
C ARG A 676 -14.77 -20.93 -2.64
N LEU A 677 -14.14 -19.98 -1.94
CA LEU A 677 -12.81 -20.20 -1.35
C LEU A 677 -12.83 -21.28 -0.26
N LEU A 678 -13.86 -21.31 0.59
CA LEU A 678 -14.03 -22.35 1.60
C LEU A 678 -14.32 -23.71 0.97
N SER A 679 -15.12 -23.76 -0.11
CA SER A 679 -15.33 -25.00 -0.86
C SER A 679 -14.02 -25.53 -1.46
N VAL A 680 -13.17 -24.66 -2.00
CA VAL A 680 -11.86 -25.05 -2.53
C VAL A 680 -10.93 -25.55 -1.42
N ARG A 681 -10.94 -24.88 -0.25
CA ARG A 681 -10.22 -25.37 0.94
C ARG A 681 -10.71 -26.75 1.37
N ASP A 682 -12.02 -26.91 1.56
CA ASP A 682 -12.60 -28.14 2.11
C ASP A 682 -12.50 -29.31 1.13
N GLU A 683 -12.61 -29.05 -0.17
CA GLU A 683 -12.58 -30.08 -1.21
C GLU A 683 -11.16 -30.46 -1.66
N LEU A 684 -10.29 -29.46 -1.79
CA LEU A 684 -8.97 -29.60 -2.44
C LEU A 684 -7.81 -29.30 -1.50
N GLY A 685 -8.07 -28.85 -0.27
CA GLY A 685 -7.03 -28.66 0.74
C GLY A 685 -6.22 -27.37 0.61
N MET A 686 -6.65 -26.36 -0.17
CA MET A 686 -5.93 -25.08 -0.29
C MET A 686 -5.63 -24.45 1.09
N GLN A 687 -4.36 -24.12 1.38
CA GLN A 687 -3.95 -23.51 2.66
C GLN A 687 -3.59 -22.03 2.54
N GLY A 688 -3.45 -21.49 1.33
CA GLY A 688 -3.05 -20.11 1.16
C GLY A 688 -3.50 -19.48 -0.14
N LEU A 689 -3.56 -18.15 -0.11
CA LEU A 689 -3.82 -17.30 -1.24
C LEU A 689 -2.56 -16.48 -1.53
N TRP A 690 -2.28 -16.29 -2.81
CA TRP A 690 -1.36 -15.31 -3.34
C TRP A 690 -2.18 -14.26 -4.10
N CYS A 691 -2.42 -13.12 -3.46
CA CYS A 691 -3.25 -12.04 -3.99
C CYS A 691 -2.41 -11.11 -4.87
N ASP A 692 -2.63 -11.21 -6.18
CA ASP A 692 -1.95 -10.37 -7.17
C ASP A 692 -2.53 -8.96 -7.16
N SER A 693 -1.68 -7.95 -7.31
CA SER A 693 -2.12 -6.55 -7.36
C SER A 693 -2.98 -6.16 -6.15
N TRP A 694 -2.63 -6.62 -4.95
CA TRP A 694 -3.35 -6.39 -3.69
C TRP A 694 -3.69 -4.91 -3.43
N GLN A 695 -2.66 -4.06 -3.54
CA GLN A 695 -2.74 -2.61 -3.40
C GLN A 695 -3.68 -1.94 -4.41
N ASN A 696 -3.84 -2.55 -5.59
CA ASN A 696 -4.52 -2.01 -6.76
C ASN A 696 -5.96 -2.52 -6.89
N MET A 697 -6.13 -3.85 -6.94
CA MET A 697 -7.40 -4.53 -7.20
C MET A 697 -8.28 -4.69 -5.95
N TYR A 698 -7.73 -4.48 -4.75
CA TYR A 698 -8.44 -4.67 -3.49
C TYR A 698 -8.50 -3.38 -2.70
N LEU A 699 -7.33 -2.85 -2.31
CA LEU A 699 -7.27 -1.74 -1.37
C LEU A 699 -7.56 -0.39 -2.02
N SER A 700 -7.41 -0.26 -3.34
CA SER A 700 -7.67 0.97 -4.09
C SER A 700 -9.08 1.10 -4.63
N GLN A 701 -10.04 0.32 -4.11
CA GLN A 701 -11.43 0.32 -4.56
C GLN A 701 -12.37 1.03 -3.57
N LEU A 702 -13.37 1.75 -4.08
CA LEU A 702 -14.45 2.39 -3.32
C LEU A 702 -15.84 1.85 -3.72
N HIS A 703 -16.87 2.18 -2.94
CA HIS A 703 -18.26 1.79 -3.16
C HIS A 703 -19.14 2.95 -3.65
N TRP A 704 -18.84 3.58 -4.79
CA TRP A 704 -19.76 4.57 -5.34
C TRP A 704 -20.97 3.98 -6.07
N GLY A 705 -21.00 2.65 -6.26
CA GLY A 705 -22.12 1.96 -6.91
C GLY A 705 -23.45 2.11 -6.16
N ASP A 706 -23.43 2.35 -4.83
CA ASP A 706 -24.61 2.66 -4.02
C ASP A 706 -24.69 4.15 -3.60
N GLY A 707 -23.75 4.97 -4.05
CA GLY A 707 -23.63 6.38 -3.67
C GLY A 707 -22.91 6.64 -2.33
N SER A 708 -22.42 5.63 -1.63
CA SER A 708 -21.75 5.81 -0.33
C SER A 708 -20.28 6.19 -0.46
N GLY A 709 -19.58 5.73 -1.50
CA GLY A 709 -18.13 5.94 -1.63
C GLY A 709 -17.31 5.28 -0.53
N ALA A 710 -17.88 4.28 0.16
CA ALA A 710 -17.21 3.59 1.26
C ALA A 710 -15.93 2.86 0.78
N PRO A 711 -14.83 2.89 1.55
CA PRO A 711 -13.57 2.27 1.15
C PRO A 711 -13.58 0.74 1.32
N MET A 712 -13.21 -0.02 0.29
CA MET A 712 -13.15 -1.49 0.36
C MET A 712 -12.13 -2.00 1.39
N GLN A 713 -11.08 -1.24 1.66
CA GLN A 713 -10.03 -1.58 2.63
C GLN A 713 -10.62 -1.95 4.01
N ALA A 714 -11.66 -1.24 4.45
CA ALA A 714 -12.31 -1.50 5.74
C ALA A 714 -13.06 -2.84 5.81
N ARG A 715 -13.35 -3.48 4.67
CA ARG A 715 -14.00 -4.81 4.60
C ARG A 715 -13.00 -5.92 4.30
N TRP A 716 -11.94 -5.63 3.55
CA TRP A 716 -10.90 -6.61 3.26
C TRP A 716 -10.17 -7.07 4.53
N TRP A 717 -9.80 -6.17 5.44
CA TRP A 717 -9.04 -6.55 6.64
C TRP A 717 -9.74 -7.56 7.55
N PRO A 718 -11.00 -7.35 7.97
CA PRO A 718 -11.71 -8.34 8.79
C PRO A 718 -11.92 -9.67 8.06
N LEU A 719 -12.16 -9.63 6.74
CA LEU A 719 -12.37 -10.83 5.93
C LEU A 719 -11.11 -11.69 5.82
N VAL A 720 -9.95 -11.08 5.53
CA VAL A 720 -8.68 -11.85 5.50
C VAL A 720 -8.28 -12.36 6.88
N ALA A 721 -8.61 -11.63 7.95
CA ALA A 721 -8.41 -12.11 9.31
C ALA A 721 -9.31 -13.32 9.62
N GLN A 722 -10.57 -13.30 9.17
CA GLN A 722 -11.44 -14.47 9.25
C GLN A 722 -10.83 -15.67 8.50
N TRP A 723 -10.43 -15.48 7.24
CA TRP A 723 -9.80 -16.53 6.45
C TRP A 723 -8.55 -17.11 7.11
N SER A 724 -7.73 -16.27 7.74
CA SER A 724 -6.53 -16.73 8.46
C SER A 724 -6.86 -17.65 9.64
N ARG A 725 -7.89 -17.33 10.44
CA ARG A 725 -8.36 -18.21 11.53
C ARG A 725 -8.97 -19.51 11.02
N GLU A 726 -9.44 -19.48 9.78
CA GLU A 726 -9.99 -20.60 9.04
C GLU A 726 -8.90 -21.42 8.29
N GLY A 727 -7.62 -21.11 8.51
CA GLY A 727 -6.48 -21.84 7.96
C GLY A 727 -6.09 -21.45 6.53
N ILE A 728 -6.61 -20.33 6.01
CA ILE A 728 -6.25 -19.79 4.70
C ILE A 728 -5.32 -18.59 4.90
N HIS A 729 -4.04 -18.79 4.60
CA HIS A 729 -3.02 -17.75 4.75
C HIS A 729 -3.06 -16.73 3.61
N LEU A 730 -2.76 -15.47 3.92
CA LEU A 730 -2.65 -14.42 2.93
C LEU A 730 -1.17 -14.14 2.57
N MET A 731 -0.88 -14.18 1.28
CA MET A 731 0.33 -13.62 0.69
C MET A 731 -0.07 -12.62 -0.41
N ALA A 732 0.61 -11.48 -0.57
CA ALA A 732 0.24 -10.46 -1.56
C ALA A 732 1.41 -9.99 -2.42
N GLU A 733 1.17 -9.52 -3.65
CA GLU A 733 2.20 -9.00 -4.59
C GLU A 733 2.99 -7.76 -4.08
N SER A 734 2.40 -6.97 -3.20
CA SER A 734 3.07 -5.80 -2.64
C SER A 734 3.41 -6.03 -1.17
N HIS A 735 3.96 -5.00 -0.52
CA HIS A 735 4.00 -4.96 0.93
C HIS A 735 2.57 -5.15 1.45
N THR A 736 2.30 -6.28 2.09
CA THR A 736 1.03 -6.53 2.77
C THR A 736 1.25 -6.75 4.24
N PHE A 737 0.39 -6.13 5.03
CA PHE A 737 0.21 -6.49 6.41
C PHE A 737 -1.26 -6.24 6.84
N PRO A 738 -1.88 -7.15 7.62
CA PRO A 738 -1.33 -8.41 8.09
C PRO A 738 -1.15 -9.47 6.98
N GLY A 739 -0.21 -10.41 7.16
CA GLY A 739 0.11 -11.46 6.18
C GLY A 739 1.56 -11.44 5.66
N LEU A 740 1.78 -12.12 4.53
CA LEU A 740 3.09 -12.25 3.88
C LEU A 740 3.19 -11.38 2.63
N SER A 741 4.25 -10.60 2.51
CA SER A 741 4.53 -9.89 1.25
C SER A 741 5.21 -10.83 0.26
N CYS A 742 4.93 -10.70 -1.02
CA CYS A 742 5.54 -11.46 -2.10
C CYS A 742 5.92 -10.54 -3.23
N SER A 743 7.12 -10.64 -3.80
CA SER A 743 7.51 -9.88 -5.01
C SER A 743 7.52 -8.36 -4.84
N ILE A 744 8.15 -7.84 -3.78
CA ILE A 744 8.26 -6.39 -3.58
C ILE A 744 9.19 -5.76 -4.62
N GLU A 745 8.66 -4.94 -5.52
CA GLU A 745 9.43 -4.22 -6.53
C GLU A 745 9.82 -2.83 -6.03
N VAL A 746 11.06 -2.71 -5.56
CA VAL A 746 11.77 -1.45 -5.31
C VAL A 746 13.12 -1.54 -5.99
N SER A 747 13.61 -0.43 -6.55
CA SER A 747 14.98 -0.37 -7.06
C SER A 747 16.00 -0.60 -5.94
N GLY A 748 17.04 -1.40 -6.18
CA GLY A 748 18.10 -1.68 -5.19
C GLY A 748 17.63 -2.46 -3.96
N TRP A 749 16.58 -3.28 -4.09
CA TRP A 749 16.03 -4.07 -3.00
C TRP A 749 17.04 -5.07 -2.39
N GLU A 750 18.06 -5.46 -3.15
CA GLU A 750 19.11 -6.39 -2.73
C GLU A 750 19.87 -5.88 -1.50
N ASP A 751 20.05 -4.55 -1.40
CA ASP A 751 20.75 -3.89 -0.30
C ASP A 751 19.81 -3.50 0.86
N ALA A 752 18.50 -3.56 0.63
CA ALA A 752 17.45 -3.21 1.60
C ALA A 752 16.91 -4.42 2.38
N TYR A 753 17.65 -5.54 2.42
CA TYR A 753 17.28 -6.76 3.13
C TYR A 753 16.77 -6.58 4.57
N PRO A 754 17.27 -5.64 5.41
CA PRO A 754 16.80 -5.49 6.79
C PRO A 754 15.32 -5.07 6.90
N PHE A 755 14.75 -4.53 5.82
CA PHE A 755 13.37 -4.03 5.79
C PHE A 755 12.36 -5.06 5.26
N PHE A 756 12.82 -6.21 4.77
CA PHE A 756 11.98 -7.25 4.16
C PHE A 756 11.44 -8.32 5.12
N ARG A 757 11.25 -8.01 6.40
CA ARG A 757 10.67 -8.97 7.37
C ARG A 757 9.27 -9.44 6.94
N TYR A 758 9.00 -10.75 7.04
CA TYR A 758 7.77 -11.40 6.55
C TYR A 758 7.54 -11.28 5.03
N THR A 759 8.63 -11.30 4.26
CA THR A 759 8.59 -11.28 2.79
C THR A 759 9.02 -12.62 2.21
N THR A 760 8.36 -13.06 1.15
CA THR A 760 8.83 -14.08 0.22
C THR A 760 9.12 -13.44 -1.14
N LYS A 761 10.37 -13.08 -1.41
CA LYS A 761 10.77 -12.49 -2.69
C LYS A 761 10.81 -13.58 -3.74
N TRP A 762 9.78 -13.65 -4.58
CA TRP A 762 9.75 -14.60 -5.70
C TRP A 762 10.45 -14.00 -6.93
N HIS A 763 11.50 -14.68 -7.41
CA HIS A 763 12.11 -14.39 -8.71
C HIS A 763 11.24 -14.91 -9.85
N ARG A 764 10.13 -14.23 -10.11
CA ARG A 764 9.20 -14.60 -11.17
C ARG A 764 9.89 -14.56 -12.54
N HIS A 765 9.64 -15.57 -13.39
CA HIS A 765 10.19 -15.68 -14.74
C HIS A 765 11.74 -15.60 -14.79
N ASP A 766 12.28 -14.83 -15.73
CA ASP A 766 13.72 -14.64 -15.96
C ASP A 766 14.36 -13.67 -14.97
N ALA A 767 13.62 -13.16 -13.97
CA ALA A 767 14.18 -12.26 -12.95
C ALA A 767 15.36 -12.92 -12.20
N GLN A 768 15.32 -14.24 -12.00
CA GLN A 768 16.42 -14.99 -11.40
C GLN A 768 17.70 -14.99 -12.26
N ASN A 769 17.60 -14.80 -13.57
CA ASN A 769 18.74 -14.84 -14.48
C ASN A 769 19.58 -13.55 -14.42
N ARG A 770 19.14 -12.53 -13.68
CA ARG A 770 19.85 -11.25 -13.50
C ARG A 770 21.02 -11.35 -12.52
N TYR A 771 21.10 -12.43 -11.74
CA TYR A 771 22.05 -12.57 -10.65
C TYR A 771 22.95 -13.79 -10.87
N SER A 772 24.21 -13.64 -10.50
CA SER A 772 25.15 -14.75 -10.40
C SER A 772 24.77 -15.71 -9.27
N PRO A 773 25.24 -16.97 -9.30
CA PRO A 773 25.01 -17.92 -8.21
C PRO A 773 25.46 -17.40 -6.84
N GLU A 774 26.57 -16.65 -6.77
CA GLU A 774 27.08 -16.08 -5.51
C GLU A 774 26.19 -14.95 -4.98
N GLN A 775 25.65 -14.12 -5.87
CA GLN A 775 24.66 -13.11 -5.50
C GLN A 775 23.39 -13.77 -4.96
N HIS A 776 22.89 -14.82 -5.62
CA HIS A 776 21.75 -15.60 -5.12
C HIS A 776 22.01 -16.15 -3.72
N ARG A 777 23.16 -16.80 -3.50
CA ARG A 777 23.55 -17.34 -2.19
C ARG A 777 23.57 -16.25 -1.10
N THR A 778 24.20 -15.11 -1.40
CA THR A 778 24.32 -13.99 -0.46
C THR A 778 22.96 -13.37 -0.15
N MET A 779 22.15 -13.10 -1.18
CA MET A 779 20.79 -12.56 -1.03
C MET A 779 19.90 -13.52 -0.24
N SER A 780 19.88 -14.82 -0.58
CA SER A 780 19.12 -15.82 0.15
C SER A 780 19.50 -15.87 1.62
N PHE A 781 20.80 -15.84 1.94
CA PHE A 781 21.27 -15.84 3.33
C PHE A 781 20.86 -14.57 4.10
N ARG A 782 20.95 -13.39 3.46
CA ARG A 782 20.52 -12.12 4.07
C ARG A 782 19.01 -12.04 4.27
N PHE A 783 18.22 -12.61 3.35
CA PHE A 783 16.77 -12.69 3.50
C PHE A 783 16.37 -13.62 4.66
N MET A 784 16.93 -14.82 4.74
CA MET A 784 16.63 -15.73 5.87
C MET A 784 17.05 -15.14 7.21
N ALA A 785 18.17 -14.39 7.26
CA ALA A 785 18.60 -13.68 8.45
C ALA A 785 17.58 -12.63 8.93
N ASN A 786 16.67 -12.17 8.07
CA ASN A 786 15.64 -11.18 8.42
C ASN A 786 14.21 -11.75 8.53
N LYS A 787 14.07 -13.07 8.79
CA LYS A 787 12.76 -13.77 8.83
C LYS A 787 11.99 -13.53 7.52
N ALA A 788 12.69 -13.76 6.40
CA ALA A 788 12.21 -13.61 5.02
C ALA A 788 12.78 -14.74 4.13
N TRP A 789 12.30 -14.88 2.91
CA TRP A 789 12.77 -15.91 1.97
C TRP A 789 12.94 -15.40 0.54
N LEU A 790 13.90 -15.96 -0.19
CA LEU A 790 14.10 -15.74 -1.63
C LEU A 790 13.66 -17.01 -2.38
N ALA A 791 12.53 -16.94 -3.08
CA ALA A 791 11.94 -18.07 -3.80
C ALA A 791 12.37 -18.07 -5.28
N PRO A 792 13.05 -19.12 -5.78
CA PRO A 792 13.34 -19.27 -7.19
C PRO A 792 12.07 -19.69 -7.96
N ASN A 793 12.10 -19.54 -9.28
CA ASN A 793 11.02 -20.05 -10.14
C ASN A 793 11.26 -21.53 -10.46
N GLU A 794 10.59 -22.40 -9.72
CA GLU A 794 10.61 -23.88 -9.75
C GLU A 794 11.96 -24.58 -9.49
N ARG A 795 13.08 -23.92 -9.81
CA ARG A 795 14.41 -24.50 -9.88
C ARG A 795 15.24 -24.11 -8.67
N THR A 796 15.20 -24.96 -7.64
CA THR A 796 15.95 -24.73 -6.39
C THR A 796 17.46 -24.60 -6.60
N GLU A 797 18.00 -25.25 -7.63
CA GLU A 797 19.43 -25.26 -7.94
C GLU A 797 19.98 -23.92 -8.46
N VAL A 798 19.10 -22.96 -8.79
CA VAL A 798 19.49 -21.58 -9.13
C VAL A 798 20.11 -20.88 -7.94
N ILE A 799 19.71 -21.26 -6.72
CA ILE A 799 20.30 -20.79 -5.47
C ILE A 799 21.25 -21.87 -4.98
N PRO A 800 22.57 -21.65 -4.99
CA PRO A 800 23.52 -22.61 -4.46
C PRO A 800 23.21 -22.97 -3.01
N GLU A 801 23.37 -24.24 -2.66
CA GLU A 801 23.19 -24.74 -1.29
C GLU A 801 21.78 -24.51 -0.72
N PHE A 802 20.76 -24.38 -1.57
CA PHE A 802 19.36 -24.16 -1.17
C PHE A 802 18.92 -25.05 -0.01
N SER A 803 19.26 -26.35 -0.05
CA SER A 803 18.91 -27.30 1.02
C SER A 803 19.57 -27.01 2.36
N ARG A 804 20.84 -26.58 2.34
CA ARG A 804 21.53 -26.13 3.56
C ARG A 804 20.85 -24.89 4.12
N LEU A 805 20.64 -23.88 3.27
CA LEU A 805 20.02 -22.61 3.67
C LEU A 805 18.62 -22.82 4.24
N SER A 806 17.81 -23.66 3.59
CA SER A 806 16.49 -24.05 4.09
C SER A 806 16.57 -24.74 5.46
N ALA A 807 17.45 -25.74 5.61
CA ALA A 807 17.60 -26.44 6.88
C ALA A 807 18.07 -25.50 8.01
N GLU A 808 19.05 -24.63 7.74
CA GLU A 808 19.53 -23.62 8.70
C GLU A 808 18.40 -22.67 9.10
N TYR A 809 17.61 -22.19 8.13
CA TYR A 809 16.51 -21.27 8.39
C TYR A 809 15.41 -21.93 9.23
N LEU A 810 14.99 -23.16 8.88
CA LEU A 810 13.98 -23.90 9.63
C LEU A 810 14.44 -24.20 11.06
N ALA A 811 15.73 -24.49 11.27
CA ALA A 811 16.30 -24.69 12.60
C ALA A 811 16.39 -23.40 13.42
N ALA A 812 16.58 -22.25 12.77
CA ALA A 812 16.65 -20.93 13.40
C ALA A 812 15.28 -20.36 13.79
N LEU A 813 14.27 -20.60 12.94
CA LEU A 813 12.98 -19.93 12.98
C LEU A 813 12.30 -19.87 14.37
N PRO A 814 12.30 -20.95 15.19
CA PRO A 814 11.70 -20.90 16.53
C PRO A 814 12.33 -19.88 17.48
N SER A 815 13.59 -19.49 17.26
CA SER A 815 14.30 -18.50 18.07
C SER A 815 14.24 -17.08 17.51
N MET A 816 13.63 -16.88 16.33
CA MET A 816 13.60 -15.59 15.63
C MET A 816 12.46 -14.69 16.12
N GLN A 817 12.57 -14.25 17.38
CA GLN A 817 11.58 -13.39 18.05
C GLN A 817 12.04 -11.93 18.11
N ARG A 818 13.23 -11.66 18.66
CA ARG A 818 13.83 -10.32 18.78
C ARG A 818 15.08 -10.22 17.91
N SER A 819 15.08 -9.35 16.91
CA SER A 819 16.20 -9.16 15.98
C SER A 819 17.10 -8.01 16.38
N TRP A 820 18.39 -8.17 16.12
CA TRP A 820 19.40 -7.14 16.23
C TRP A 820 20.31 -7.16 15.00
N VAL A 821 20.48 -6.01 14.37
CA VAL A 821 21.47 -5.82 13.31
C VAL A 821 22.83 -5.59 13.97
N LEU A 822 23.82 -6.40 13.59
CA LEU A 822 25.16 -6.32 14.17
C LEU A 822 26.00 -5.21 13.52
N PRO A 823 26.97 -4.65 14.25
CA PRO A 823 27.90 -3.65 13.71
C PRO A 823 28.70 -4.19 12.51
N ASP A 824 29.22 -3.28 11.69
CA ASP A 824 30.12 -3.56 10.56
C ASP A 824 29.60 -4.62 9.56
N ASP A 825 28.28 -4.73 9.42
CA ASP A 825 27.61 -5.74 8.58
C ASP A 825 28.06 -7.17 8.95
N GLN A 826 28.36 -7.43 10.23
CA GLN A 826 28.79 -8.74 10.71
C GLN A 826 27.68 -9.80 10.66
N GLY A 827 26.42 -9.38 10.64
CA GLY A 827 25.30 -10.31 10.67
C GLY A 827 24.04 -9.80 11.34
N MET A 828 23.19 -10.75 11.70
CA MET A 828 22.02 -10.54 12.54
C MET A 828 22.01 -11.51 13.72
N LEU A 829 21.68 -10.99 14.90
CA LEU A 829 21.46 -11.78 16.12
C LEU A 829 19.96 -11.84 16.41
N TRP A 830 19.46 -13.05 16.67
CA TRP A 830 18.09 -13.30 17.10
C TRP A 830 18.07 -13.90 18.49
N LEU A 831 17.22 -13.33 19.34
CA LEU A 831 17.04 -13.75 20.72
C LEU A 831 15.57 -14.14 20.97
N PRO A 832 15.32 -15.16 21.80
CA PRO A 832 13.97 -15.42 22.31
C PRO A 832 13.52 -14.29 23.25
N PHE A 833 12.22 -14.19 23.54
CA PHE A 833 11.69 -13.24 24.52
C PHE A 833 12.10 -13.60 25.96
N GLY A 834 12.20 -14.89 26.28
CA GLY A 834 12.39 -15.33 27.67
C GLY A 834 13.80 -15.18 28.24
N ASP A 835 14.81 -14.95 27.40
CA ASP A 835 16.23 -15.02 27.78
C ASP A 835 17.14 -14.25 26.80
N ASP A 836 18.28 -13.75 27.30
CA ASP A 836 19.39 -13.17 26.52
C ASP A 836 20.65 -14.06 26.61
N ALA A 837 20.54 -15.27 27.16
CA ALA A 837 21.66 -16.20 27.28
C ALA A 837 21.80 -17.18 26.12
N GLN A 838 20.77 -17.31 25.28
CA GLN A 838 20.75 -18.18 24.11
C GLN A 838 20.15 -17.46 22.90
N GLY A 839 20.67 -17.74 21.71
CA GLY A 839 20.19 -17.12 20.49
C GLY A 839 20.70 -17.79 19.23
N VAL A 840 20.37 -17.16 18.11
CA VAL A 840 20.84 -17.56 16.77
C VAL A 840 21.55 -16.40 16.11
N TRP A 841 22.74 -16.67 15.58
CA TRP A 841 23.54 -15.70 14.86
C TRP A 841 23.67 -16.09 13.39
N PHE A 842 23.22 -15.21 12.50
CA PHE A 842 23.47 -15.28 11.07
C PHE A 842 24.71 -14.44 10.76
N ALA A 843 25.86 -15.07 10.47
CA ALA A 843 27.09 -14.34 10.21
C ALA A 843 27.20 -13.98 8.72
N PHE A 844 27.33 -12.69 8.39
CA PHE A 844 27.55 -12.24 7.00
C PHE A 844 29.02 -12.19 6.61
N SER A 845 29.91 -12.16 7.60
CA SER A 845 31.36 -12.18 7.40
C SER A 845 32.01 -13.20 8.33
N ALA A 846 33.23 -13.63 7.96
CA ALA A 846 34.02 -14.49 8.82
C ALA A 846 34.67 -13.65 9.92
N VAL A 847 34.35 -13.95 11.17
CA VAL A 847 34.82 -13.18 12.33
C VAL A 847 35.08 -14.11 13.52
N ALA A 848 35.90 -13.66 14.47
CA ALA A 848 36.12 -14.38 15.71
C ALA A 848 34.83 -14.40 16.56
N VAL A 849 34.61 -15.49 17.30
CA VAL A 849 33.50 -15.54 18.25
C VAL A 849 33.77 -14.56 19.41
N PRO A 850 32.82 -13.69 19.78
CA PRO A 850 33.03 -12.74 20.88
C PRO A 850 33.40 -13.43 22.20
N ALA A 851 34.22 -12.76 23.02
CA ALA A 851 34.67 -13.32 24.29
C ALA A 851 33.49 -13.62 25.24
N GLY A 852 33.43 -14.86 25.74
CA GLY A 852 32.34 -15.32 26.61
C GLY A 852 31.11 -15.85 25.85
N VAL A 853 31.15 -15.87 24.51
CA VAL A 853 30.15 -16.51 23.66
C VAL A 853 30.66 -17.87 23.20
N ARG A 854 29.81 -18.88 23.30
CA ARG A 854 29.99 -20.20 22.70
C ARG A 854 29.17 -20.24 21.42
N ALA A 855 29.79 -20.62 20.30
CA ALA A 855 29.10 -20.72 19.01
C ALA A 855 29.26 -22.13 18.43
N GLN A 856 28.16 -22.68 17.93
CA GLN A 856 28.11 -23.97 17.23
C GLN A 856 27.29 -23.81 15.96
N ALA A 857 27.67 -24.47 14.86
CA ALA A 857 26.87 -24.45 13.63
C ALA A 857 25.45 -24.96 13.93
N ILE A 858 24.41 -24.31 13.40
CA ILE A 858 23.03 -24.62 13.79
C ILE A 858 22.59 -26.03 13.37
N LEU A 859 23.24 -26.62 12.36
CA LEU A 859 22.97 -27.99 11.92
C LEU A 859 23.87 -29.04 12.58
N SER A 860 24.81 -28.62 13.43
CA SER A 860 25.65 -29.56 14.18
C SER A 860 24.91 -30.15 15.38
N ASP A 861 25.34 -31.35 15.78
CA ASP A 861 24.90 -31.98 17.02
C ASP A 861 25.26 -31.08 18.22
N HIS A 862 24.40 -31.07 19.25
CA HIS A 862 24.63 -30.27 20.47
C HIS A 862 25.92 -30.62 21.23
N SER A 863 26.55 -31.75 20.89
CA SER A 863 27.85 -32.18 21.42
C SER A 863 29.06 -31.69 20.61
N ALA A 864 28.84 -30.94 19.52
CA ALA A 864 29.94 -30.39 18.73
C ALA A 864 30.82 -29.46 19.57
N ALA A 865 32.12 -29.42 19.25
CA ALA A 865 33.03 -28.50 19.91
C ALA A 865 32.66 -27.05 19.57
N ASP A 866 32.82 -26.15 20.54
CA ASP A 866 32.60 -24.73 20.31
C ASP A 866 33.64 -24.19 19.33
N LEU A 867 33.18 -23.32 18.43
CA LEU A 867 34.02 -22.69 17.43
C LEU A 867 34.75 -21.48 18.03
N SER A 868 36.01 -21.29 17.63
CA SER A 868 36.76 -20.06 17.94
C SER A 868 36.50 -18.93 16.94
N ALA A 869 35.99 -19.27 15.75
CA ALA A 869 35.64 -18.33 14.68
C ALA A 869 34.49 -18.89 13.84
N VAL A 870 33.69 -18.00 13.27
CA VAL A 870 32.60 -18.34 12.36
C VAL A 870 32.99 -18.09 10.91
N GLN A 871 32.36 -18.83 10.02
CA GLN A 871 32.39 -18.63 8.56
C GLN A 871 31.25 -17.70 8.13
N ALA A 872 31.51 -16.91 7.08
CA ALA A 872 30.52 -16.07 6.42
C ALA A 872 29.40 -16.89 5.78
N HIS A 873 28.17 -16.37 5.82
CA HIS A 873 26.96 -16.96 5.24
C HIS A 873 26.60 -18.34 5.83
N HIS A 874 26.77 -18.46 7.15
CA HIS A 874 26.37 -19.60 7.96
C HIS A 874 25.65 -19.15 9.23
N THR A 875 24.77 -20.03 9.72
CA THR A 875 23.94 -19.80 10.89
C THR A 875 24.46 -20.60 12.09
N TYR A 876 24.50 -19.96 13.26
CA TYR A 876 25.07 -20.51 14.48
C TYR A 876 24.08 -20.43 15.64
N ARG A 877 24.04 -21.47 16.47
CA ARG A 877 23.50 -21.36 17.83
C ARG A 877 24.56 -20.69 18.68
N VAL A 878 24.15 -19.69 19.45
CA VAL A 878 25.05 -18.97 20.36
C VAL A 878 24.54 -19.05 21.79
N GLN A 879 25.48 -19.18 22.73
CA GLN A 879 25.20 -19.20 24.16
C GLN A 879 26.22 -18.35 24.91
N GLY A 880 25.79 -17.61 25.92
CA GLY A 880 26.67 -16.79 26.75
C GLY A 880 25.87 -15.83 27.60
N GLU A 881 26.42 -15.33 28.71
CA GLU A 881 25.70 -14.36 29.53
C GLU A 881 25.58 -13.02 28.81
N GLN A 882 24.34 -12.51 28.70
CA GLN A 882 23.99 -11.22 28.08
C GLN A 882 24.49 -11.10 26.64
N LEU A 883 24.01 -11.97 25.74
CA LEU A 883 24.46 -12.04 24.35
C LEU A 883 24.41 -10.67 23.66
N SER A 884 23.33 -9.91 23.84
CA SER A 884 23.24 -8.55 23.29
C SER A 884 24.47 -7.70 23.62
N ALA A 885 24.88 -7.63 24.89
CA ALA A 885 26.06 -6.89 25.34
C ALA A 885 27.37 -7.50 24.80
N ARG A 886 27.48 -8.83 24.70
CA ARG A 886 28.66 -9.53 24.16
C ARG A 886 28.88 -9.25 22.67
N PHE A 887 27.81 -9.01 21.93
CA PHE A 887 27.85 -8.59 20.54
C PHE A 887 27.98 -7.07 20.37
N GLY A 888 28.21 -6.32 21.46
CA GLY A 888 28.41 -4.87 21.43
C GLY A 888 27.12 -4.08 21.23
N LEU A 889 25.95 -4.67 21.50
CA LEU A 889 24.66 -4.03 21.32
C LEU A 889 24.20 -3.35 22.61
N ARG A 890 23.59 -2.17 22.47
CA ARG A 890 23.01 -1.45 23.60
C ARG A 890 21.72 -2.11 24.07
N GLN A 891 21.64 -2.42 25.35
CA GLN A 891 20.42 -2.92 25.98
C GLN A 891 19.43 -1.79 26.24
N ALA A 892 18.15 -2.13 26.11
CA ALA A 892 17.07 -1.22 26.48
C ALA A 892 17.04 -1.03 28.01
N PRO A 893 16.66 0.16 28.51
CA PRO A 893 16.67 0.43 29.95
C PRO A 893 15.53 -0.27 30.70
N LEU A 894 14.47 -0.70 30.00
CA LEU A 894 13.32 -1.40 30.56
C LEU A 894 13.20 -2.82 29.97
N LYS A 895 12.45 -3.68 30.68
CA LYS A 895 12.12 -5.02 30.20
C LYS A 895 11.17 -4.93 29.01
N ASP A 896 11.38 -5.75 27.98
CA ASP A 896 10.46 -5.86 26.86
C ASP A 896 9.13 -6.48 27.35
N GLU A 897 8.00 -5.80 27.13
CA GLU A 897 6.70 -6.24 27.64
C GLU A 897 6.23 -7.53 26.95
N ARG A 898 6.70 -7.80 25.72
CA ARG A 898 6.44 -9.07 25.00
C ARG A 898 7.00 -10.29 25.73
N GLU A 899 7.97 -10.10 26.63
CA GLU A 899 8.47 -11.16 27.50
C GLU A 899 7.43 -11.66 28.51
N ARG A 900 6.34 -10.90 28.73
CA ARG A 900 5.22 -11.29 29.60
C ARG A 900 4.07 -11.93 28.83
N SER A 901 3.91 -11.63 27.55
CA SER A 901 2.78 -12.07 26.71
C SER A 901 3.05 -13.40 25.99
N SER A 902 3.85 -14.30 26.58
CA SER A 902 4.31 -15.56 25.98
C SER A 902 3.19 -16.57 25.64
N SER A 903 1.92 -16.16 25.64
CA SER A 903 0.77 -16.92 25.16
C SER A 903 0.59 -16.85 23.65
N VAL A 904 1.21 -15.91 22.94
CA VAL A 904 1.33 -16.00 21.47
C VAL A 904 2.52 -16.88 21.16
N VAL A 905 2.33 -18.19 21.35
CA VAL A 905 3.32 -19.15 20.91
C VAL A 905 3.28 -19.11 19.38
N ASP A 906 4.35 -18.59 18.77
CA ASP A 906 4.81 -19.00 17.43
C ASP A 906 5.15 -20.52 17.53
N GLU A 907 4.19 -21.37 17.94
CA GLU A 907 4.29 -22.77 17.58
C GLU A 907 4.24 -22.71 16.06
N PRO A 908 5.20 -23.30 15.33
CA PRO A 908 4.99 -23.52 13.91
C PRO A 908 3.67 -24.26 13.83
N TYR A 909 2.63 -23.56 13.38
CA TYR A 909 1.26 -24.05 13.43
C TYR A 909 1.32 -25.43 12.82
N ARG A 910 1.16 -26.46 13.65
CA ARG A 910 1.13 -27.83 13.13
C ARG A 910 -0.12 -27.83 12.28
N TYR A 911 0.06 -27.85 10.96
CA TYR A 911 -1.05 -27.95 10.02
C TYR A 911 -2.00 -28.99 10.58
N PRO A 912 -3.29 -28.67 10.80
CA PRO A 912 -4.23 -29.67 11.27
C PRO A 912 -4.13 -30.85 10.30
N GLN A 913 -3.71 -31.99 10.85
CA GLN A 913 -3.55 -33.25 10.10
C GLN A 913 -4.89 -33.74 9.59
#